data_AF-A0A0G4L952-F1
#
_entry.id   AF-A0A0G4L952-F1
#
_cell.length_a   1.000
_cell.length_b   1.000
_cell.length_c   1.000
_cell.angle_alpha   90.00
_cell.angle_beta   90.00
_cell.angle_gamma   90.00
#
_symmetry.space_group_name_H-M   'P 1'
#
loop_
_entity.id
_entity.type
_entity.pdbx_description
1 polymer ?
#
loop_
_entity_poly.entity_id
_entity_poly.type
_entity_poly.pdbx_seq_one_letter_code
_entity_poly.pdbx_strand_id
1 'polypeptide(L)'
;MAAKKIVAVFGATGQQGGSVVSAILQDVKLSSEWSVRAVTRDTTKESAKKLAAQGAETVQADLSDKKSVVQAIAGAEAVFAVTNYWESLNAELEVKQGKDIADAAKETGVKHLIWSSLMDVKKLTNGKLPHVYHFDGKAAVEEHTRSLGIPATFFMPGFYMTNIPGQALRADPPAHVWTLALPMPESAPIPVFDITDTGKVVKSILQNKEKVLGKRVLGAYQYMTPKELLEEFKAVFPEAGQDATFLSLPHTAYTDILKGMGLPDFAAEEMLENMRLMDEGGYYGGASLDESHALLEEPLTSWKEFIAKAPAFKHLIPNVPQRKDGGPNPRIYGWFLVAAAFSMENVGFIRRAAWKNAKFGSLRDIWDYIVTVEPRHDPAVFPLVDDASHAEVKPADHAELEGILDQHQFARKSSMFPNTAAYYRSQYLSGDLTPLDVAHAILPLIRRDTSPPGEHSVAWIEVHAELVLRAAEASTIRYNEKRSLGPLDGVPTAVKDEYDVLGYRTSQGGIHDYAEFLEVGPGARGHVGQPSWCVSKLEEAGAVIYGKLSLHEFGMDTAGYNIFHGTPRNPYDPSYYTGGSSSGCGYAVATGIVPLSMGADGGGSIRLPASFCSVFGLKPTHGRVSFYPGQNHSGTAAVRGPIASDMRSLIALYEVTSVPDPQSFFPPAKPFDFSSEGERTKTMKTMEYVWLANYCGVPSITVPAGYAMAEGKTGSATSPTVPVGLMGTGEWCSEEALLRFGLDAEDVGRDILRHPPNWVDVGRLAKQEKERTGSVTEGSGMASDVPRASGGSKILAFLDIIVKLAATGALIGILVMLLKINDTLVKVVDGDNVINVGLRYSGSSPLPISAVLENGFSPIGINIESNLGEGPGRPVWIRNAVQ
;
A
#
# COMPACT_ATOMS: atom_id res chain seq x y z
N MET A 1 44.96 -0.09 -29.69
CA MET A 1 44.46 -0.30 -28.31
C MET A 1 45.58 -0.91 -27.51
N ALA A 2 45.89 -0.40 -26.32
CA ALA A 2 46.88 -1.04 -25.45
C ALA A 2 46.43 -2.48 -25.14
N ALA A 3 47.37 -3.43 -25.07
CA ALA A 3 47.05 -4.81 -24.70
C ALA A 3 46.50 -4.82 -23.26
N LYS A 4 45.35 -5.48 -23.05
CA LYS A 4 44.74 -5.62 -21.71
C LYS A 4 45.67 -6.42 -20.79
N LYS A 5 45.71 -6.06 -19.52
CA LYS A 5 46.45 -6.79 -18.48
C LYS A 5 45.74 -8.10 -18.18
N ILE A 6 46.47 -9.16 -17.86
CA ILE A 6 45.86 -10.46 -17.55
C ILE A 6 45.79 -10.65 -16.04
N VAL A 7 44.62 -11.06 -15.55
CA VAL A 7 44.43 -11.56 -14.18
C VAL A 7 44.08 -13.04 -14.21
N ALA A 8 44.91 -13.88 -13.61
CA ALA A 8 44.64 -15.32 -13.49
C ALA A 8 43.90 -15.61 -12.17
N VAL A 9 42.79 -16.32 -12.24
CA VAL A 9 41.92 -16.61 -11.11
C VAL A 9 41.89 -18.12 -10.87
N PHE A 10 42.52 -18.59 -9.81
CA PHE A 10 42.39 -19.99 -9.35
C PHE A 10 41.12 -20.16 -8.54
N GLY A 11 40.52 -21.36 -8.64
CA GLY A 11 39.22 -21.62 -8.03
C GLY A 11 38.07 -20.89 -8.75
N ALA A 12 38.25 -20.55 -10.03
CA ALA A 12 37.29 -19.75 -10.81
C ALA A 12 35.89 -20.36 -10.90
N THR A 13 35.76 -21.69 -10.83
CA THR A 13 34.46 -22.38 -10.81
C THR A 13 33.82 -22.48 -9.42
N GLY A 14 34.54 -22.07 -8.37
CA GLY A 14 34.04 -21.99 -6.99
C GLY A 14 33.40 -20.63 -6.69
N GLN A 15 32.83 -20.47 -5.49
CA GLN A 15 32.05 -19.27 -5.15
C GLN A 15 32.92 -17.99 -5.04
N GLN A 16 34.07 -18.05 -4.37
CA GLN A 16 35.01 -16.92 -4.30
C GLN A 16 35.55 -16.56 -5.70
N GLY A 17 36.19 -17.51 -6.38
CA GLY A 17 36.82 -17.25 -7.68
C GLY A 17 35.83 -16.85 -8.76
N GLY A 18 34.64 -17.47 -8.82
CA GLY A 18 33.59 -17.12 -9.78
C GLY A 18 33.03 -15.72 -9.56
N SER A 19 32.93 -15.29 -8.30
CA SER A 19 32.59 -13.90 -7.96
C SER A 19 33.65 -12.92 -8.47
N VAL A 20 34.94 -13.22 -8.29
CA VAL A 20 36.05 -12.39 -8.81
C VAL A 20 35.99 -12.27 -10.33
N VAL A 21 35.79 -13.38 -11.05
CA VAL A 21 35.65 -13.35 -12.51
C VAL A 21 34.48 -12.46 -12.93
N SER A 22 33.32 -12.62 -12.27
CA SER A 22 32.11 -11.86 -12.59
C SER A 22 32.29 -10.36 -12.34
N ALA A 23 32.87 -9.98 -11.19
CA ALA A 23 33.09 -8.59 -10.81
C ALA A 23 34.01 -7.84 -11.79
N ILE A 24 35.05 -8.51 -12.31
CA ILE A 24 36.00 -7.90 -13.26
C ILE A 24 35.37 -7.75 -14.65
N LEU A 25 34.60 -8.73 -15.11
CA LEU A 25 33.98 -8.72 -16.44
C LEU A 25 32.77 -7.79 -16.54
N GLN A 26 32.00 -7.62 -15.45
CA GLN A 26 30.79 -6.79 -15.43
C GLN A 26 31.09 -5.30 -15.22
N ASP A 27 32.24 -4.96 -14.64
CA ASP A 27 32.64 -3.58 -14.43
C ASP A 27 33.22 -2.97 -15.72
N VAL A 28 32.64 -1.85 -16.18
CA VAL A 28 33.02 -1.20 -17.45
C VAL A 28 34.49 -0.75 -17.45
N LYS A 29 35.00 -0.28 -16.31
CA LYS A 29 36.38 0.21 -16.20
C LYS A 29 37.35 -0.97 -16.18
N LEU A 30 37.13 -1.94 -15.30
CA LEU A 30 38.01 -3.12 -15.18
C LEU A 30 37.99 -3.99 -16.43
N SER A 31 36.82 -4.24 -17.03
CA SER A 31 36.74 -5.04 -18.26
C SER A 31 37.43 -4.38 -19.46
N SER A 32 37.65 -3.06 -19.43
CA SER A 32 38.44 -2.35 -20.44
C SER A 32 39.96 -2.47 -20.23
N GLU A 33 40.40 -2.59 -18.97
CA GLU A 33 41.81 -2.65 -18.56
C GLU A 33 42.35 -4.09 -18.43
N TRP A 34 41.48 -5.04 -18.05
CA TRP A 34 41.82 -6.41 -17.68
C TRP A 34 41.12 -7.45 -18.55
N SER A 35 41.85 -8.52 -18.85
CA SER A 35 41.35 -9.79 -19.37
C SER A 35 41.44 -10.84 -18.27
N VAL A 36 40.37 -11.61 -18.08
CA VAL A 36 40.31 -12.62 -17.01
C VAL A 36 40.65 -13.99 -17.56
N ARG A 37 41.62 -14.66 -16.92
CA ARG A 37 41.97 -16.06 -17.15
C ARG A 37 41.42 -16.91 -16.00
N ALA A 38 40.34 -17.64 -16.26
CA ALA A 38 39.69 -18.53 -15.31
C ALA A 38 40.39 -19.90 -15.29
N VAL A 39 41.12 -20.19 -14.21
CA VAL A 39 41.87 -21.43 -14.06
C VAL A 39 41.03 -22.50 -13.37
N THR A 40 40.89 -23.66 -14.00
CA THR A 40 40.09 -24.81 -13.52
C THR A 40 40.81 -26.13 -13.80
N ARG A 41 40.52 -27.18 -13.03
CA ARG A 41 41.02 -28.55 -13.31
C ARG A 41 40.41 -29.17 -14.58
N ASP A 42 39.20 -28.71 -14.93
CA ASP A 42 38.41 -29.25 -16.04
C ASP A 42 37.64 -28.11 -16.72
N THR A 43 38.02 -27.81 -17.96
CA THR A 43 37.41 -26.76 -18.80
C THR A 43 36.13 -27.21 -19.48
N THR A 44 35.81 -28.51 -19.45
CA THR A 44 34.61 -29.08 -20.09
C THR A 44 33.36 -29.01 -19.20
N LYS A 45 33.53 -28.75 -17.90
CA LYS A 45 32.42 -28.60 -16.94
C LYS A 45 31.53 -27.41 -17.29
N GLU A 46 30.25 -27.56 -16.97
CA GLU A 46 29.23 -26.54 -17.25
C GLU A 46 29.54 -25.19 -16.60
N SER A 47 30.11 -25.19 -15.39
CA SER A 47 30.56 -23.97 -14.71
C SER A 47 31.69 -23.26 -15.47
N ALA A 48 32.63 -23.99 -16.07
CA ALA A 48 33.69 -23.42 -16.88
C ALA A 48 33.16 -22.86 -18.21
N LYS A 49 32.23 -23.57 -18.87
CA LYS A 49 31.56 -23.09 -20.09
C LYS A 49 30.79 -21.79 -19.85
N LYS A 50 30.13 -21.65 -18.70
CA LYS A 50 29.45 -20.40 -18.31
C LYS A 50 30.41 -19.21 -18.19
N LEU A 51 31.59 -19.42 -17.59
CA LEU A 51 32.61 -18.37 -17.48
C LEU A 51 33.17 -17.98 -18.85
N ALA A 52 33.38 -18.96 -19.73
CA ALA A 52 33.80 -18.69 -21.11
C ALA A 52 32.75 -17.87 -21.89
N ALA A 53 31.46 -18.17 -21.71
CA ALA A 53 30.36 -17.41 -22.31
C ALA A 53 30.26 -15.96 -21.78
N GLN A 54 30.74 -15.69 -20.57
CA GLN A 54 30.84 -14.34 -20.00
C GLN A 54 32.05 -13.55 -20.53
N GLY A 55 32.96 -14.20 -21.26
CA GLY A 55 34.15 -13.57 -21.85
C GLY A 55 35.47 -13.86 -21.13
N ALA A 56 35.50 -14.82 -20.19
CA ALA A 56 36.75 -15.27 -19.57
C ALA A 56 37.51 -16.27 -20.47
N GLU A 57 38.84 -16.22 -20.46
CA GLU A 57 39.71 -17.26 -21.03
C GLU A 57 39.78 -18.44 -20.05
N THR A 58 39.28 -19.62 -20.40
CA THR A 58 39.35 -20.80 -19.53
C THR A 58 40.63 -21.58 -19.77
N VAL A 59 41.42 -21.80 -18.71
CA VAL A 59 42.70 -22.52 -18.77
C VAL A 59 42.71 -23.69 -17.80
N GLN A 60 43.23 -24.82 -18.27
CA GLN A 60 43.35 -26.03 -17.47
C GLN A 60 44.64 -26.00 -16.63
N ALA A 61 44.54 -26.20 -15.32
CA ALA A 61 45.71 -26.42 -14.45
C ALA A 61 45.36 -27.32 -13.26
N ASP A 62 46.35 -28.09 -12.81
CA ASP A 62 46.28 -28.87 -11.58
C ASP A 62 47.20 -28.24 -10.53
N LEU A 63 46.63 -27.84 -9.39
CA LEU A 63 47.38 -27.27 -8.28
C LEU A 63 48.44 -28.23 -7.71
N SER A 64 48.31 -29.53 -7.96
CA SER A 64 49.28 -30.54 -7.53
C SER A 64 50.48 -30.67 -8.50
N ASP A 65 50.39 -30.11 -9.71
CA ASP A 65 51.47 -30.04 -10.70
C ASP A 65 51.92 -28.58 -10.92
N LYS A 66 53.03 -28.22 -10.27
CA LYS A 66 53.65 -26.88 -10.37
C LYS A 66 53.92 -26.43 -11.81
N LYS A 67 54.25 -27.34 -12.74
CA LYS A 67 54.49 -26.94 -14.14
C LYS A 67 53.21 -26.42 -14.80
N SER A 68 52.08 -27.07 -14.53
CA SER A 68 50.78 -26.63 -15.03
C SER A 68 50.37 -25.27 -14.45
N VAL A 69 50.69 -25.01 -13.17
CA VAL A 69 50.45 -23.73 -12.49
C VAL A 69 51.27 -22.60 -13.13
N VAL A 70 52.57 -22.84 -13.38
CA VAL A 70 53.46 -21.88 -14.06
C VAL A 70 52.94 -21.54 -15.46
N GLN A 71 52.50 -22.54 -16.24
CA GLN A 71 51.91 -22.32 -17.56
C GLN A 71 50.62 -21.51 -17.50
N ALA A 72 49.76 -21.76 -16.51
CA ALA A 72 48.48 -21.07 -16.38
C ALA A 72 48.63 -19.58 -16.05
N ILE A 73 49.62 -19.20 -15.25
CA ILE A 73 49.85 -17.80 -14.87
C ILE A 73 50.87 -17.07 -15.76
N ALA A 74 51.45 -17.74 -16.75
CA ALA A 74 52.41 -17.12 -17.66
C ALA A 74 51.80 -15.88 -18.35
N GLY A 75 52.48 -14.74 -18.21
CA GLY A 75 52.03 -13.44 -18.74
C GLY A 75 50.94 -12.73 -17.92
N ALA A 76 50.51 -13.30 -16.78
CA ALA A 76 49.56 -12.64 -15.88
C ALA A 76 50.24 -11.50 -15.09
N GLU A 77 49.60 -10.33 -15.04
CA GLU A 77 50.06 -9.21 -14.22
C GLU A 77 49.59 -9.36 -12.76
N ALA A 78 48.41 -9.95 -12.55
CA ALA A 78 47.86 -10.26 -11.24
C ALA A 78 47.36 -11.71 -11.16
N VAL A 79 47.41 -12.29 -9.96
CA VAL A 79 46.88 -13.64 -9.69
C VAL A 79 45.99 -13.58 -8.45
N PHE A 80 44.74 -14.04 -8.54
CA PHE A 80 43.92 -14.35 -7.38
C PHE A 80 43.94 -15.86 -7.15
N ALA A 81 44.23 -16.29 -5.92
CA ALA A 81 44.27 -17.71 -5.61
C ALA A 81 43.61 -18.05 -4.26
N VAL A 82 42.88 -19.16 -4.28
CA VAL A 82 42.23 -19.79 -3.14
C VAL A 82 42.33 -21.31 -3.27
N THR A 83 42.58 -21.97 -2.15
CA THR A 83 42.59 -23.44 -2.03
C THR A 83 41.39 -23.93 -1.22
N ASN A 84 41.03 -25.20 -1.39
CA ASN A 84 39.87 -25.81 -0.74
C ASN A 84 40.26 -26.98 0.16
N TYR A 85 40.64 -26.69 1.40
CA TYR A 85 40.91 -27.68 2.46
C TYR A 85 39.86 -28.80 2.52
N TRP A 86 38.58 -28.43 2.60
CA TRP A 86 37.47 -29.34 2.92
C TRP A 86 37.20 -30.40 1.86
N GLU A 87 37.71 -30.23 0.64
CA GLU A 87 37.61 -31.26 -0.42
C GLU A 87 38.58 -32.44 -0.18
N SER A 88 39.73 -32.16 0.44
CA SER A 88 40.80 -33.16 0.62
C SER A 88 41.01 -33.57 2.08
N LEU A 89 40.57 -32.77 3.04
CA LEU A 89 40.83 -32.91 4.48
C LEU A 89 42.32 -33.15 4.78
N ASN A 90 43.21 -32.59 3.95
CA ASN A 90 44.66 -32.78 4.04
C ASN A 90 45.36 -31.42 4.03
N ALA A 91 45.77 -30.97 5.23
CA ALA A 91 46.42 -29.68 5.43
C ALA A 91 47.78 -29.59 4.71
N GLU A 92 48.56 -30.67 4.70
CA GLU A 92 49.88 -30.68 4.05
C GLU A 92 49.77 -30.50 2.54
N LEU A 93 48.79 -31.17 1.93
CA LEU A 93 48.49 -31.03 0.51
C LEU A 93 48.07 -29.61 0.17
N GLU A 94 47.16 -29.01 0.95
CA GLU A 94 46.69 -27.64 0.72
C GLU A 94 47.83 -26.61 0.85
N VAL A 95 48.66 -26.73 1.89
CA VAL A 95 49.83 -25.87 2.09
C VAL A 95 50.82 -26.02 0.94
N LYS A 96 51.07 -27.26 0.47
CA LYS A 96 51.93 -27.50 -0.70
C LYS A 96 51.37 -26.80 -1.94
N GLN A 97 50.08 -26.95 -2.23
CA GLN A 97 49.43 -26.32 -3.37
C GLN A 97 49.52 -24.79 -3.31
N GLY A 98 49.26 -24.19 -2.14
CA GLY A 98 49.39 -22.74 -1.95
C GLY A 98 50.83 -22.23 -2.13
N LYS A 99 51.83 -22.96 -1.59
CA LYS A 99 53.25 -22.64 -1.78
C LYS A 99 53.69 -22.78 -3.23
N ASP A 100 53.21 -23.81 -3.94
CA ASP A 100 53.50 -24.01 -5.36
C ASP A 100 52.98 -22.84 -6.22
N ILE A 101 51.82 -22.26 -5.89
CA ILE A 101 51.29 -21.04 -6.54
C ILE A 101 52.18 -19.82 -6.24
N ALA A 102 52.58 -19.61 -4.99
CA ALA A 102 53.43 -18.49 -4.60
C ALA A 102 54.82 -18.56 -5.26
N ASP A 103 55.42 -19.76 -5.32
CA ASP A 103 56.66 -20.00 -6.03
C ASP A 103 56.52 -19.77 -7.54
N ALA A 104 55.43 -20.25 -8.15
CA ALA A 104 55.16 -20.05 -9.56
C ALA A 104 54.99 -18.55 -9.89
N ALA A 105 54.34 -17.79 -9.00
CA ALA A 105 54.18 -16.35 -9.14
C ALA A 105 55.54 -15.61 -9.10
N LYS A 106 56.49 -16.09 -8.28
CA LYS A 106 57.87 -15.60 -8.26
C LYS A 106 58.62 -15.93 -9.56
N GLU A 107 58.50 -17.17 -10.03
CA GLU A 107 59.18 -17.65 -11.25
C GLU A 107 58.71 -16.91 -12.51
N THR A 108 57.42 -16.59 -12.58
CA THR A 108 56.79 -15.91 -13.73
C THR A 108 56.81 -14.38 -13.65
N GLY A 109 57.25 -13.81 -12.52
CA GLY A 109 57.35 -12.36 -12.33
C GLY A 109 56.00 -11.64 -12.18
N VAL A 110 55.01 -12.31 -11.57
CA VAL A 110 53.68 -11.72 -11.30
C VAL A 110 53.84 -10.45 -10.46
N LYS A 111 53.18 -9.36 -10.89
CA LYS A 111 53.30 -8.06 -10.23
C LYS A 111 52.37 -7.88 -9.04
N HIS A 112 51.36 -8.75 -8.87
CA HIS A 112 50.45 -8.71 -7.73
C HIS A 112 49.82 -10.09 -7.46
N LEU A 113 50.20 -10.75 -6.38
CA LEU A 113 49.54 -11.97 -5.90
C LEU A 113 48.49 -11.62 -4.84
N ILE A 114 47.22 -11.93 -5.08
CA ILE A 114 46.12 -11.79 -4.13
C ILE A 114 45.81 -13.18 -3.58
N TRP A 115 46.25 -13.43 -2.35
CA TRP A 115 46.08 -14.73 -1.69
C TRP A 115 44.89 -14.68 -0.72
N SER A 116 43.94 -15.61 -0.88
CA SER A 116 42.85 -15.83 0.07
C SER A 116 43.40 -16.55 1.31
N SER A 117 43.74 -15.78 2.33
CA SER A 117 44.41 -16.23 3.55
C SER A 117 43.47 -16.23 4.76
N LEU A 118 43.93 -16.74 5.89
CA LEU A 118 43.27 -16.74 7.19
C LEU A 118 44.31 -16.53 8.31
N MET A 119 43.87 -16.21 9.52
CA MET A 119 44.79 -15.99 10.66
C MET A 119 45.48 -17.29 11.10
N ASP A 120 46.69 -17.18 11.66
CA ASP A 120 47.34 -18.29 12.36
C ASP A 120 46.69 -18.44 13.75
N VAL A 121 45.79 -19.42 13.90
CA VAL A 121 44.94 -19.56 15.09
C VAL A 121 45.76 -20.04 16.28
N LYS A 122 46.76 -20.90 16.05
CA LYS A 122 47.71 -21.32 17.08
C LYS A 122 48.45 -20.14 17.69
N LYS A 123 49.00 -19.26 16.84
CA LYS A 123 49.70 -18.05 17.32
C LYS A 123 48.72 -17.07 17.96
N LEU A 124 47.56 -16.86 17.35
CA LEU A 124 46.56 -15.89 17.82
C LEU A 124 46.03 -16.24 19.22
N THR A 125 45.79 -17.52 19.48
CA THR A 125 45.20 -18.01 20.73
C THR A 125 46.24 -18.46 21.76
N ASN A 126 47.53 -18.27 21.50
CA ASN A 126 48.64 -18.79 22.31
C ASN A 126 48.53 -20.31 22.56
N GLY A 127 48.11 -21.07 21.54
CA GLY A 127 47.98 -22.52 21.58
C GLY A 127 46.72 -23.07 22.26
N LYS A 128 45.74 -22.22 22.62
CA LYS A 128 44.48 -22.68 23.21
C LYS A 128 43.58 -23.44 22.22
N LEU A 129 43.63 -23.09 20.94
CA LEU A 129 42.88 -23.74 19.85
C LEU A 129 43.87 -24.31 18.82
N PRO A 130 44.42 -25.52 19.04
CA PRO A 130 45.52 -26.05 18.23
C PRO A 130 45.10 -26.83 16.97
N HIS A 131 43.80 -27.05 16.72
CA HIS A 131 43.32 -27.95 15.69
C HIS A 131 42.60 -27.26 14.52
N VAL A 132 42.69 -25.92 14.40
CA VAL A 132 42.09 -25.17 13.26
C VAL A 132 43.02 -25.17 12.04
N TYR A 133 43.24 -26.36 11.47
CA TYR A 133 44.21 -26.61 10.40
C TYR A 133 43.98 -25.79 9.13
N HIS A 134 42.72 -25.59 8.71
CA HIS A 134 42.40 -24.84 7.49
C HIS A 134 42.70 -23.32 7.58
N PHE A 135 42.80 -22.79 8.81
CA PHE A 135 43.27 -21.42 9.05
C PHE A 135 44.80 -21.38 9.06
N ASP A 136 45.41 -22.21 9.89
CA ASP A 136 46.87 -22.28 10.05
C ASP A 136 47.59 -22.58 8.73
N GLY A 137 47.02 -23.46 7.89
CA GLY A 137 47.57 -23.78 6.58
C GLY A 137 47.62 -22.57 5.65
N LYS A 138 46.55 -21.77 5.60
CA LYS A 138 46.49 -20.54 4.81
C LYS A 138 47.42 -19.45 5.33
N ALA A 139 47.61 -19.38 6.65
CA ALA A 139 48.57 -18.49 7.28
C ALA A 139 50.03 -18.92 6.97
N ALA A 140 50.32 -20.23 6.93
CA ALA A 140 51.64 -20.74 6.56
C ALA A 140 52.00 -20.44 5.10
N VAL A 141 51.02 -20.43 4.19
CA VAL A 141 51.22 -19.99 2.80
C VAL A 141 51.45 -18.48 2.73
N GLU A 142 50.77 -17.67 3.55
CA GLU A 142 51.06 -16.24 3.67
C GLU A 142 52.50 -16.00 4.14
N GLU A 143 52.95 -16.69 5.18
CA GLU A 143 54.32 -16.57 5.71
C GLU A 143 55.37 -16.93 4.66
N HIS A 144 55.15 -18.03 3.90
CA HIS A 144 55.99 -18.41 2.77
C HIS A 144 56.02 -17.31 1.69
N THR A 145 54.84 -16.81 1.29
CA THR A 145 54.70 -15.75 0.30
C THR A 145 55.47 -14.48 0.70
N ARG A 146 55.41 -14.10 1.99
CA ARG A 146 56.18 -12.98 2.54
C ARG A 146 57.69 -13.24 2.46
N SER A 147 58.14 -14.45 2.79
CA SER A 147 59.57 -14.81 2.73
C SER A 147 60.14 -14.80 1.30
N LEU A 148 59.30 -15.04 0.29
CA LEU A 148 59.69 -14.98 -1.11
C LEU A 148 59.95 -13.56 -1.61
N GLY A 149 59.44 -12.54 -0.91
CA GLY A 149 59.60 -11.11 -1.25
C GLY A 149 58.81 -10.66 -2.49
N ILE A 150 57.76 -11.40 -2.88
CA ILE A 150 56.93 -11.05 -4.04
C ILE A 150 55.83 -10.03 -3.67
N PRO A 151 55.38 -9.16 -4.59
CA PRO A 151 54.32 -8.20 -4.31
C PRO A 151 52.98 -8.93 -4.11
N ALA A 152 52.53 -9.03 -2.86
CA ALA A 152 51.32 -9.77 -2.51
C ALA A 152 50.38 -8.99 -1.57
N THR A 153 49.08 -9.26 -1.67
CA THR A 153 48.03 -8.78 -0.74
C THR A 153 47.26 -9.99 -0.21
N PHE A 154 46.92 -9.98 1.07
CA PHE A 154 46.29 -11.12 1.74
C PHE A 154 44.82 -10.79 2.04
N PHE A 155 43.91 -11.38 1.28
CA PHE A 155 42.47 -11.23 1.48
C PHE A 155 42.01 -12.21 2.55
N MET A 156 41.37 -11.71 3.60
CA MET A 156 40.92 -12.48 4.77
C MET A 156 39.39 -12.55 4.77
N PRO A 157 38.75 -13.56 4.14
CA PRO A 157 37.29 -13.68 4.15
C PRO A 157 36.74 -13.90 5.56
N GLY A 158 35.56 -13.36 5.84
CA GLY A 158 34.86 -13.51 7.10
C GLY A 158 34.08 -14.82 7.20
N PHE A 159 33.27 -14.93 8.25
CA PHE A 159 32.37 -16.05 8.43
C PHE A 159 31.24 -16.01 7.40
N TYR A 160 31.12 -17.06 6.60
CA TYR A 160 30.15 -17.07 5.51
C TYR A 160 28.71 -17.09 6.02
N MET A 161 27.94 -16.09 5.60
CA MET A 161 26.51 -15.98 5.88
C MET A 161 25.73 -17.22 5.41
N THR A 162 26.19 -17.90 4.35
CA THR A 162 25.59 -19.14 3.82
C THR A 162 25.56 -20.30 4.81
N ASN A 163 26.39 -20.27 5.86
CA ASN A 163 26.43 -21.31 6.90
C ASN A 163 25.30 -21.15 7.93
N ILE A 164 24.51 -20.07 7.87
CA ILE A 164 23.45 -19.80 8.84
C ILE A 164 22.09 -20.30 8.32
N PRO A 165 21.52 -19.82 7.19
CA PRO A 165 20.20 -20.25 6.75
C PRO A 165 20.12 -21.74 6.40
N GLY A 166 19.16 -22.46 6.98
CA GLY A 166 18.92 -23.88 6.71
C GLY A 166 19.97 -24.82 7.32
N GLN A 167 20.96 -24.27 8.03
CA GLN A 167 21.97 -25.02 8.78
C GLN A 167 21.89 -24.64 10.27
N ALA A 168 22.53 -23.53 10.67
CA ALA A 168 22.52 -23.07 12.07
C ALA A 168 21.18 -22.43 12.46
N LEU A 169 20.50 -21.75 11.54
CA LEU A 169 19.16 -21.19 11.70
C LEU A 169 18.15 -22.02 10.91
N ARG A 170 17.30 -22.74 11.63
CA ARG A 170 16.29 -23.64 11.05
C ARG A 170 15.06 -23.74 11.94
N ALA A 171 13.94 -24.18 11.36
CA ALA A 171 12.74 -24.50 12.11
C ALA A 171 12.84 -25.92 12.70
N ASP A 172 12.58 -26.08 14.01
CA ASP A 172 12.53 -27.38 14.67
C ASP A 172 11.12 -27.99 14.53
N PRO A 173 10.95 -29.16 13.87
CA PRO A 173 9.69 -29.88 13.84
C PRO A 173 9.41 -30.52 15.21
N PRO A 174 8.15 -30.62 15.68
CA PRO A 174 6.88 -30.33 15.01
C PRO A 174 6.32 -28.91 15.29
N ALA A 175 6.97 -28.13 16.15
CA ALA A 175 6.46 -26.83 16.60
C ALA A 175 6.74 -25.68 15.62
N HIS A 176 7.58 -25.91 14.59
CA HIS A 176 8.00 -24.89 13.62
C HIS A 176 8.66 -23.66 14.24
N VAL A 177 9.20 -23.80 15.46
CA VAL A 177 9.95 -22.75 16.16
C VAL A 177 11.31 -22.59 15.49
N TRP A 178 11.66 -21.36 15.14
CA TRP A 178 12.94 -21.04 14.52
C TRP A 178 14.04 -20.92 15.58
N THR A 179 15.07 -21.75 15.46
CA THR A 179 16.18 -21.78 16.41
C THR A 179 17.48 -21.46 15.68
N LEU A 180 18.19 -20.42 16.13
CA LEU A 180 19.60 -20.18 15.78
C LEU A 180 20.47 -20.92 16.81
N ALA A 181 21.05 -22.05 16.41
CA ALA A 181 21.83 -22.91 17.28
C ALA A 181 23.32 -22.86 16.92
N LEU A 182 24.14 -22.29 17.82
CA LEU A 182 25.60 -22.16 17.63
C LEU A 182 26.34 -22.54 18.93
N PRO A 183 27.55 -23.13 18.87
CA PRO A 183 28.32 -23.53 20.05
C PRO A 183 29.16 -22.36 20.62
N MET A 184 28.52 -21.21 20.82
CA MET A 184 29.15 -19.97 21.29
C MET A 184 28.14 -19.12 22.05
N PRO A 185 28.57 -18.17 22.92
CA PRO A 185 27.64 -17.30 23.63
C PRO A 185 26.91 -16.34 22.68
N GLU A 186 25.74 -15.85 23.11
CA GLU A 186 24.90 -14.92 22.32
C GLU A 186 25.57 -13.58 22.01
N SER A 187 26.65 -13.24 22.73
CA SER A 187 27.44 -12.02 22.60
C SER A 187 28.69 -12.17 21.72
N ALA A 188 28.96 -13.36 21.19
CA ALA A 188 30.18 -13.61 20.41
C ALA A 188 30.17 -12.79 19.10
N PRO A 189 31.21 -12.02 18.78
CA PRO A 189 31.25 -11.20 17.56
C PRO A 189 31.61 -12.04 16.33
N ILE A 190 30.67 -12.15 15.39
CA ILE A 190 30.83 -12.90 14.14
C ILE A 190 31.06 -11.90 12.99
N PRO A 191 32.23 -11.91 12.30
CA PRO A 191 32.43 -11.09 11.12
C PRO A 191 31.69 -11.70 9.93
N VAL A 192 30.43 -11.33 9.75
CA VAL A 192 29.58 -11.92 8.70
C VAL A 192 29.99 -11.44 7.31
N PHE A 193 30.05 -12.36 6.37
CA PHE A 193 30.48 -12.10 5.00
C PHE A 193 29.68 -12.92 3.99
N ASP A 194 29.14 -12.27 2.96
CA ASP A 194 28.64 -12.98 1.78
C ASP A 194 29.85 -13.35 0.91
N ILE A 195 30.05 -14.64 0.69
CA ILE A 195 31.12 -15.17 -0.15
C ILE A 195 31.08 -14.61 -1.59
N THR A 196 29.91 -14.20 -2.08
CA THR A 196 29.76 -13.56 -3.40
C THR A 196 30.27 -12.13 -3.44
N ASP A 197 30.56 -11.50 -2.30
CA ASP A 197 31.22 -10.19 -2.24
C ASP A 197 32.74 -10.26 -2.38
N THR A 198 33.32 -11.46 -2.46
CA THR A 198 34.77 -11.63 -2.70
C THR A 198 35.23 -10.84 -3.92
N GLY A 199 34.43 -10.81 -4.99
CA GLY A 199 34.69 -10.03 -6.19
C GLY A 199 34.76 -8.53 -5.94
N LYS A 200 33.89 -7.97 -5.08
CA LYS A 200 33.90 -6.54 -4.71
C LYS A 200 35.19 -6.15 -3.99
N VAL A 201 35.63 -7.00 -3.06
CA VAL A 201 36.86 -6.77 -2.30
C VAL A 201 38.09 -6.90 -3.22
N VAL A 202 38.16 -7.95 -4.04
CA VAL A 202 39.30 -8.17 -4.96
C VAL A 202 39.37 -7.09 -6.03
N LYS A 203 38.23 -6.63 -6.56
CA LYS A 203 38.14 -5.45 -7.44
C LYS A 203 38.81 -4.24 -6.79
N SER A 204 38.45 -3.96 -5.54
CA SER A 204 39.00 -2.82 -4.77
C SER A 204 40.51 -2.97 -4.51
N ILE A 205 40.99 -4.19 -4.27
CA ILE A 205 42.42 -4.52 -4.14
C ILE A 205 43.18 -4.24 -5.44
N LEU A 206 42.64 -4.65 -6.59
CA LEU A 206 43.27 -4.42 -7.90
C LEU A 206 43.38 -2.93 -8.23
N GLN A 207 42.35 -2.15 -7.92
CA GLN A 207 42.32 -0.71 -8.18
C GLN A 207 43.24 0.08 -7.21
N ASN A 208 43.41 -0.39 -5.98
CA ASN A 208 44.20 0.28 -4.93
C ASN A 208 45.54 -0.41 -4.64
N LYS A 209 46.08 -1.16 -5.61
CA LYS A 209 47.28 -2.01 -5.47
C LYS A 209 48.38 -1.40 -4.60
N GLU A 210 48.86 -0.19 -4.91
CA GLU A 210 49.99 0.43 -4.19
C GLU A 210 49.72 0.65 -2.70
N LYS A 211 48.45 0.84 -2.30
CA LYS A 211 48.06 1.05 -0.90
C LYS A 211 47.98 -0.25 -0.08
N VAL A 212 47.80 -1.39 -0.76
CA VAL A 212 47.45 -2.68 -0.14
C VAL A 212 48.54 -3.76 -0.30
N LEU A 213 49.65 -3.48 -0.99
CA LEU A 213 50.78 -4.40 -1.06
C LEU A 213 51.37 -4.66 0.34
N GLY A 214 51.58 -5.93 0.64
CA GLY A 214 52.08 -6.43 1.92
C GLY A 214 51.04 -6.44 3.06
N LYS A 215 49.84 -5.87 2.84
CA LYS A 215 48.79 -5.75 3.85
C LYS A 215 47.79 -6.90 3.81
N ARG A 216 47.07 -7.06 4.92
CA ARG A 216 45.87 -7.90 5.02
C ARG A 216 44.65 -7.02 4.78
N VAL A 217 43.68 -7.52 4.00
CA VAL A 217 42.40 -6.85 3.73
C VAL A 217 41.29 -7.76 4.25
N LEU A 218 40.52 -7.27 5.23
CA LEU A 218 39.49 -8.02 5.94
C LEU A 218 38.17 -7.97 5.15
N GLY A 219 37.63 -9.13 4.81
CA GLY A 219 36.39 -9.26 4.06
C GLY A 219 35.22 -9.60 4.98
N ALA A 220 34.60 -8.60 5.60
CA ALA A 220 33.38 -8.77 6.39
C ALA A 220 32.51 -7.51 6.28
N TYR A 221 31.19 -7.70 6.21
CA TYR A 221 30.23 -6.58 6.22
C TYR A 221 30.26 -5.89 7.58
N GLN A 222 30.09 -6.64 8.66
CA GLN A 222 30.11 -6.13 10.03
C GLN A 222 30.41 -7.28 11.00
N TYR A 223 30.89 -6.95 12.20
CA TYR A 223 30.80 -7.85 13.35
C TYR A 223 29.38 -7.82 13.91
N MET A 224 28.68 -8.96 13.85
CA MET A 224 27.34 -9.12 14.37
C MET A 224 27.32 -10.23 15.42
N THR A 225 26.54 -10.03 16.47
CA THR A 225 26.28 -11.05 17.50
C THR A 225 25.15 -11.99 17.06
N PRO A 226 25.10 -13.24 17.55
CA PRO A 226 23.94 -14.11 17.34
C PRO A 226 22.60 -13.44 17.68
N LYS A 227 22.58 -12.57 18.69
CA LYS A 227 21.40 -11.76 19.04
C LYS A 227 20.98 -10.82 17.91
N GLU A 228 21.90 -10.02 17.38
CA GLU A 228 21.62 -9.07 16.28
C GLU A 228 21.18 -9.81 15.00
N LEU A 229 21.81 -10.96 14.70
CA LEU A 229 21.42 -11.80 13.55
C LEU A 229 19.97 -12.28 13.67
N LEU A 230 19.55 -12.64 14.88
CA LEU A 230 18.18 -13.08 15.16
C LEU A 230 17.20 -11.91 15.13
N GLU A 231 17.56 -10.74 15.66
CA GLU A 231 16.74 -9.53 15.60
C GLU A 231 16.47 -9.09 14.15
N GLU A 232 17.49 -9.13 13.27
CA GLU A 232 17.28 -8.87 11.84
C GLU A 232 16.41 -9.94 11.17
N PHE A 233 16.55 -11.22 11.55
CA PHE A 233 15.65 -12.27 11.06
C PHE A 233 14.19 -12.00 11.44
N LYS A 234 13.94 -11.61 12.71
CA LYS A 234 12.60 -11.21 13.18
C LYS A 234 12.05 -10.01 12.44
N ALA A 235 12.90 -9.04 12.11
CA ALA A 235 12.51 -7.85 11.37
C ALA A 235 12.16 -8.16 9.90
N VAL A 236 12.87 -9.11 9.26
CA VAL A 236 12.59 -9.50 7.87
C VAL A 236 11.41 -10.45 7.75
N PHE A 237 11.21 -11.33 8.74
CA PHE A 237 10.14 -12.33 8.74
C PHE A 237 9.32 -12.25 10.04
N PRO A 238 8.40 -11.29 10.20
CA PRO A 238 7.69 -11.08 11.47
C PRO A 238 6.89 -12.29 11.96
N GLU A 239 6.21 -13.01 11.05
CA GLU A 239 5.41 -14.21 11.39
C GLU A 239 6.31 -15.37 11.84
N ALA A 240 7.33 -15.71 11.05
CA ALA A 240 8.28 -16.77 11.39
C ALA A 240 9.19 -16.41 12.58
N GLY A 241 9.44 -15.11 12.75
CA GLY A 241 10.31 -14.54 13.77
C GLY A 241 9.67 -14.43 15.15
N GLN A 242 8.35 -14.54 15.25
CA GLN A 242 7.62 -14.33 16.51
C GLN A 242 8.20 -15.17 17.66
N ASP A 243 8.44 -16.45 17.40
CA ASP A 243 9.00 -17.41 18.37
C ASP A 243 10.47 -17.72 18.13
N ALA A 244 11.17 -16.96 17.30
CA ALA A 244 12.55 -17.28 16.97
C ALA A 244 13.47 -17.08 18.19
N THR A 245 14.30 -18.07 18.51
CA THR A 245 15.17 -18.08 19.69
C THR A 245 16.62 -18.44 19.36
N PHE A 246 17.53 -18.00 20.21
CA PHE A 246 18.93 -18.38 20.16
C PHE A 246 19.20 -19.51 21.15
N LEU A 247 19.94 -20.53 20.72
CA LEU A 247 20.37 -21.64 21.55
C LEU A 247 21.90 -21.78 21.50
N SER A 248 22.56 -21.47 22.62
CA SER A 248 23.97 -21.81 22.80
C SER A 248 24.12 -23.31 22.99
N LEU A 249 24.64 -24.00 21.98
CA LEU A 249 24.82 -25.45 22.01
C LEU A 249 26.01 -25.83 22.91
N PRO A 250 25.87 -26.84 23.79
CA PRO A 250 27.02 -27.47 24.42
C PRO A 250 28.00 -27.98 23.36
N HIS A 251 29.30 -27.81 23.60
CA HIS A 251 30.36 -28.20 22.65
C HIS A 251 30.23 -29.67 22.21
N THR A 252 29.89 -30.57 23.14
CA THR A 252 29.68 -32.00 22.86
C THR A 252 28.49 -32.23 21.92
N ALA A 253 27.37 -31.55 22.14
CA ALA A 253 26.19 -31.65 21.28
C ALA A 253 26.50 -31.16 19.85
N TYR A 254 27.28 -30.08 19.71
CA TYR A 254 27.70 -29.60 18.40
C TYR A 254 28.59 -30.61 17.66
N THR A 255 29.57 -31.21 18.34
CA THR A 255 30.41 -32.25 17.74
C THR A 255 29.62 -33.51 17.37
N ASP A 256 28.63 -33.89 18.19
CA ASP A 256 27.78 -35.06 17.92
C ASP A 256 26.89 -34.82 16.69
N ILE A 257 26.34 -33.61 16.52
CA ILE A 257 25.59 -33.22 15.33
C ILE A 257 26.47 -33.33 14.07
N LEU A 258 27.70 -32.79 14.11
CA LEU A 258 28.62 -32.84 12.97
C LEU A 258 29.01 -34.29 12.60
N LYS A 259 29.28 -35.13 13.60
CA LYS A 259 29.54 -36.56 13.39
C LYS A 259 28.33 -37.28 12.80
N GLY A 260 27.13 -36.93 13.27
CA GLY A 260 25.86 -37.42 12.71
C GLY A 260 25.64 -37.02 11.25
N MET A 261 26.25 -35.92 10.79
CA MET A 261 26.28 -35.49 9.39
C MET A 261 27.38 -36.16 8.55
N GLY A 262 28.16 -37.06 9.15
CA GLY A 262 29.20 -37.86 8.48
C GLY A 262 30.60 -37.24 8.50
N LEU A 263 30.85 -36.21 9.32
CA LEU A 263 32.21 -35.69 9.49
C LEU A 263 33.05 -36.62 10.40
N PRO A 264 34.31 -36.89 10.05
CA PRO A 264 35.26 -37.57 10.94
C PRO A 264 35.48 -36.81 12.26
N ASP A 265 35.86 -37.53 13.32
CA ASP A 265 36.05 -36.95 14.66
C ASP A 265 36.97 -35.72 14.67
N PHE A 266 38.13 -35.80 14.00
CA PHE A 266 39.10 -34.70 13.95
C PHE A 266 38.54 -33.46 13.22
N ALA A 267 37.69 -33.65 12.20
CA ALA A 267 37.10 -32.57 11.44
C ALA A 267 35.95 -31.90 12.20
N ALA A 268 35.21 -32.68 13.01
CA ALA A 268 34.21 -32.14 13.92
C ALA A 268 34.86 -31.30 15.04
N GLU A 269 36.01 -31.74 15.57
CA GLU A 269 36.80 -31.00 16.56
C GLU A 269 37.36 -29.70 15.96
N GLU A 270 37.92 -29.74 14.75
CA GLU A 270 38.39 -28.55 14.03
C GLU A 270 37.26 -27.51 13.82
N MET A 271 36.05 -27.96 13.44
CA MET A 271 34.93 -27.05 13.24
C MET A 271 34.44 -26.44 14.57
N LEU A 272 34.45 -27.22 15.67
CA LEU A 272 34.14 -26.70 16.99
C LEU A 272 35.15 -25.62 17.42
N GLU A 273 36.45 -25.88 17.26
CA GLU A 273 37.48 -24.89 17.58
C GLU A 273 37.38 -23.63 16.70
N ASN A 274 37.02 -23.78 15.42
CA ASN A 274 36.74 -22.64 14.54
C ASN A 274 35.55 -21.80 15.01
N MET A 275 34.52 -22.41 15.58
CA MET A 275 33.41 -21.66 16.18
C MET A 275 33.82 -20.96 17.49
N ARG A 276 34.61 -21.64 18.34
CA ARG A 276 35.15 -21.08 19.58
C ARG A 276 36.08 -19.89 19.33
N LEU A 277 36.75 -19.85 18.19
CA LEU A 277 37.60 -18.72 17.78
C LEU A 277 36.86 -17.38 17.79
N MET A 278 35.56 -17.36 17.50
CA MET A 278 34.75 -16.13 17.47
C MET A 278 34.78 -15.40 18.82
N ASP A 279 34.71 -16.15 19.93
CA ASP A 279 34.66 -15.63 21.29
C ASP A 279 36.03 -15.64 21.98
N GLU A 280 36.79 -16.73 21.85
CA GLU A 280 38.01 -16.95 22.65
C GLU A 280 39.27 -16.30 22.06
N GLY A 281 39.29 -16.00 20.76
CA GLY A 281 40.45 -15.39 20.08
C GLY A 281 40.13 -14.15 19.25
N GLY A 282 38.85 -13.92 18.93
CA GLY A 282 38.40 -12.97 17.93
C GLY A 282 38.82 -13.42 16.53
N TYR A 283 37.88 -13.58 15.61
CA TYR A 283 38.13 -14.16 14.28
C TYR A 283 39.28 -13.50 13.48
N TYR A 284 39.43 -12.18 13.59
CA TYR A 284 40.57 -11.41 13.04
C TYR A 284 41.52 -10.89 14.14
N GLY A 285 41.51 -11.49 15.33
CA GLY A 285 42.14 -10.93 16.53
C GLY A 285 41.49 -9.64 17.04
N GLY A 286 40.23 -9.40 16.69
CA GLY A 286 39.48 -8.18 17.06
C GLY A 286 39.87 -6.92 16.26
N ALA A 287 40.57 -7.07 15.13
CA ALA A 287 40.95 -5.94 14.28
C ALA A 287 39.72 -5.19 13.71
N SER A 288 39.81 -3.87 13.59
CA SER A 288 38.75 -3.06 12.97
C SER A 288 38.62 -3.34 11.46
N LEU A 289 37.39 -3.23 10.95
CA LEU A 289 37.08 -3.34 9.51
C LEU A 289 37.26 -2.02 8.76
N ASP A 290 37.44 -0.89 9.46
CA ASP A 290 37.42 0.46 8.88
C ASP A 290 38.41 0.63 7.72
N GLU A 291 39.65 0.13 7.87
CA GLU A 291 40.67 0.23 6.82
C GLU A 291 40.27 -0.55 5.55
N SER A 292 39.57 -1.67 5.72
CA SER A 292 39.14 -2.51 4.60
C SER A 292 37.90 -1.92 3.94
N HIS A 293 36.96 -1.38 4.73
CA HIS A 293 35.77 -0.69 4.23
C HIS A 293 36.11 0.59 3.46
N ALA A 294 37.12 1.34 3.90
CA ALA A 294 37.60 2.55 3.22
C ALA A 294 38.16 2.29 1.80
N LEU A 295 38.45 1.02 1.45
CA LEU A 295 38.91 0.64 0.11
C LEU A 295 37.75 0.35 -0.85
N LEU A 296 36.55 0.07 -0.33
CA LEU A 296 35.42 -0.40 -1.12
C LEU A 296 34.73 0.75 -1.86
N GLU A 297 34.48 0.58 -3.16
CA GLU A 297 33.67 1.52 -3.95
C GLU A 297 32.16 1.34 -3.69
N GLU A 298 31.76 0.15 -3.27
CA GLU A 298 30.38 -0.26 -3.03
C GLU A 298 30.27 -1.04 -1.71
N PRO A 299 29.17 -0.89 -0.95
CA PRO A 299 29.00 -1.61 0.30
C PRO A 299 28.91 -3.12 0.07
N LEU A 300 29.43 -3.89 1.04
CA LEU A 300 29.21 -5.33 1.09
C LEU A 300 27.74 -5.62 1.41
N THR A 301 27.29 -6.79 1.00
CA THR A 301 25.92 -7.26 1.19
C THR A 301 25.63 -7.39 2.69
N SER A 302 24.57 -6.70 3.14
CA SER A 302 24.14 -6.76 4.54
C SER A 302 23.49 -8.09 4.89
N TRP A 303 23.47 -8.46 6.17
CA TRP A 303 22.79 -9.67 6.63
C TRP A 303 21.30 -9.67 6.25
N LYS A 304 20.59 -8.55 6.47
CA LYS A 304 19.21 -8.31 6.01
C LYS A 304 18.99 -8.61 4.53
N GLU A 305 19.83 -8.08 3.64
CA GLU A 305 19.71 -8.31 2.18
C GLU A 305 19.99 -9.77 1.81
N PHE A 306 20.92 -10.41 2.51
CA PHE A 306 21.28 -11.80 2.29
C PHE A 306 20.13 -12.75 2.67
N ILE A 307 19.57 -12.61 3.88
CA ILE A 307 18.49 -13.50 4.35
C ILE A 307 17.20 -13.34 3.55
N ALA A 308 16.92 -12.14 3.03
CA ALA A 308 15.77 -11.89 2.15
C ALA A 308 15.87 -12.64 0.79
N LYS A 309 17.06 -13.08 0.38
CA LYS A 309 17.30 -13.83 -0.87
C LYS A 309 17.66 -15.30 -0.62
N ALA A 310 17.86 -15.69 0.63
CA ALA A 310 18.36 -17.01 0.99
C ALA A 310 17.35 -18.10 0.56
N PRO A 311 17.77 -19.11 -0.24
CA PRO A 311 16.87 -20.17 -0.70
C PRO A 311 16.16 -20.92 0.43
N ALA A 312 16.82 -21.07 1.58
CA ALA A 312 16.28 -21.72 2.78
C ALA A 312 15.02 -21.01 3.32
N PHE A 313 14.91 -19.69 3.15
CA PHE A 313 13.79 -18.89 3.64
C PHE A 313 12.80 -18.49 2.54
N LYS A 314 12.97 -19.00 1.31
CA LYS A 314 12.12 -18.66 0.16
C LYS A 314 10.62 -18.91 0.39
N HIS A 315 10.29 -19.88 1.24
CA HIS A 315 8.91 -20.21 1.60
C HIS A 315 8.32 -19.29 2.69
N LEU A 316 9.17 -18.56 3.42
CA LEU A 316 8.78 -17.56 4.43
C LEU A 316 8.55 -16.18 3.83
N ILE A 317 9.08 -15.94 2.63
CA ILE A 317 8.78 -14.75 1.85
C ILE A 317 7.40 -15.00 1.25
N PRO A 318 6.34 -14.26 1.63
CA PRO A 318 5.07 -14.34 0.92
C PRO A 318 5.35 -14.03 -0.55
N ASN A 319 5.18 -15.04 -1.38
CA ASN A 319 5.58 -15.04 -2.78
C ASN A 319 4.55 -14.23 -3.58
N VAL A 320 4.47 -12.93 -3.32
CA VAL A 320 3.77 -11.98 -4.17
C VAL A 320 4.73 -11.68 -5.32
N PRO A 321 4.46 -12.15 -6.55
CA PRO A 321 5.29 -11.78 -7.69
C PRO A 321 5.30 -10.26 -7.77
N GLN A 322 6.48 -9.65 -7.92
CA GLN A 322 6.53 -8.22 -8.22
C GLN A 322 5.64 -7.94 -9.43
N ARG A 323 4.70 -7.01 -9.25
CA ARG A 323 3.80 -6.56 -10.30
C ARG A 323 4.67 -5.99 -11.41
N LYS A 324 4.76 -6.68 -12.53
CA LYS A 324 5.38 -6.09 -13.73
C LYS A 324 4.44 -4.99 -14.21
N ASP A 325 4.89 -3.75 -14.15
CA ASP A 325 4.11 -2.60 -14.63
C ASP A 325 3.54 -2.91 -16.02
N GLY A 326 2.20 -2.89 -16.12
CA GLY A 326 1.53 -2.93 -17.41
C GLY A 326 1.81 -1.61 -18.14
N GLY A 327 2.12 -1.67 -19.43
CA GLY A 327 2.28 -0.45 -20.23
C GLY A 327 1.01 0.41 -20.18
N PRO A 328 1.13 1.76 -20.24
CA PRO A 328 -0.01 2.65 -20.10
C PRO A 328 -1.02 2.41 -21.23
N ASN A 329 -2.31 2.40 -20.88
CA ASN A 329 -3.38 2.42 -21.88
C ASN A 329 -3.42 3.81 -22.56
N PRO A 330 -3.73 3.88 -23.86
CA PRO A 330 -3.79 5.15 -24.57
C PRO A 330 -4.94 6.01 -24.03
N ARG A 331 -4.66 7.31 -23.86
CA ARG A 331 -5.67 8.31 -23.48
C ARG A 331 -6.40 8.77 -24.74
N ILE A 332 -7.72 8.56 -24.78
CA ILE A 332 -8.54 8.83 -25.97
C ILE A 332 -9.72 9.72 -25.57
N TYR A 333 -10.00 10.75 -26.38
CA TYR A 333 -11.02 11.76 -26.11
C TYR A 333 -11.86 12.04 -27.37
N GLY A 334 -13.01 12.68 -27.16
CA GLY A 334 -13.88 13.15 -28.25
C GLY A 334 -14.32 12.05 -29.20
N TRP A 335 -14.36 12.34 -30.51
CA TRP A 335 -14.80 11.37 -31.51
C TRP A 335 -13.91 10.13 -31.62
N PHE A 336 -12.62 10.23 -31.29
CA PHE A 336 -11.74 9.07 -31.24
C PHE A 336 -12.15 8.09 -30.14
N LEU A 337 -12.68 8.57 -29.02
CA LEU A 337 -13.17 7.70 -27.94
C LEU A 337 -14.39 6.91 -28.41
N VAL A 338 -15.31 7.56 -29.12
CA VAL A 338 -16.50 6.90 -29.68
C VAL A 338 -16.10 5.84 -30.71
N ALA A 339 -15.17 6.16 -31.61
CA ALA A 339 -14.66 5.21 -32.59
C ALA A 339 -13.93 4.02 -31.92
N ALA A 340 -13.14 4.29 -30.87
CA ALA A 340 -12.45 3.27 -30.10
C ALA A 340 -13.43 2.35 -29.35
N ALA A 341 -14.46 2.91 -28.71
CA ALA A 341 -15.51 2.15 -28.03
C ALA A 341 -16.27 1.26 -29.02
N PHE A 342 -16.69 1.80 -30.17
CA PHE A 342 -17.33 1.02 -31.23
C PHE A 342 -16.44 -0.12 -31.74
N SER A 343 -15.14 0.15 -31.91
CA SER A 343 -14.15 -0.84 -32.34
C SER A 343 -13.91 -1.92 -31.28
N MET A 344 -13.85 -1.57 -30.00
CA MET A 344 -13.72 -2.52 -28.89
C MET A 344 -14.90 -3.50 -28.81
N GLU A 345 -16.11 -3.03 -29.13
CA GLU A 345 -17.32 -3.84 -29.13
C GLU A 345 -17.36 -4.80 -30.34
N ASN A 346 -17.09 -4.26 -31.54
CA ASN A 346 -17.33 -4.98 -32.79
C ASN A 346 -16.10 -5.75 -33.33
N VAL A 347 -14.89 -5.43 -32.86
CA VAL A 347 -13.64 -5.98 -33.42
C VAL A 347 -12.90 -6.83 -32.40
N GLY A 348 -13.09 -8.15 -32.46
CA GLY A 348 -12.62 -9.09 -31.44
C GLY A 348 -11.11 -9.13 -31.20
N PHE A 349 -10.27 -8.81 -32.19
CA PHE A 349 -8.81 -8.76 -31.98
C PHE A 349 -8.39 -7.55 -31.13
N ILE A 350 -9.07 -6.40 -31.27
CA ILE A 350 -8.80 -5.19 -30.50
C ILE A 350 -9.14 -5.44 -29.03
N ARG A 351 -10.30 -6.06 -28.76
CA ARG A 351 -10.70 -6.48 -27.41
C ARG A 351 -9.69 -7.45 -26.77
N ARG A 352 -9.20 -8.45 -27.53
CA ARG A 352 -8.17 -9.38 -27.04
C ARG A 352 -6.83 -8.69 -26.79
N ALA A 353 -6.44 -7.73 -27.62
CA ALA A 353 -5.23 -6.95 -27.43
C ALA A 353 -5.32 -6.09 -26.17
N ALA A 354 -6.44 -5.38 -25.96
CA ALA A 354 -6.71 -4.61 -24.75
C ALA A 354 -6.72 -5.50 -23.49
N TRP A 355 -7.38 -6.66 -23.54
CA TRP A 355 -7.38 -7.66 -22.45
C TRP A 355 -5.96 -8.13 -22.08
N LYS A 356 -5.13 -8.42 -23.09
CA LYS A 356 -3.73 -8.84 -22.87
C LYS A 356 -2.87 -7.68 -22.37
N ASN A 357 -3.08 -6.46 -22.85
CA ASN A 357 -2.36 -5.27 -22.42
C ASN A 357 -2.65 -4.94 -20.96
N ALA A 358 -3.93 -4.97 -20.57
CA ALA A 358 -4.39 -4.79 -19.21
C ALA A 358 -4.10 -5.98 -18.28
N LYS A 359 -3.33 -6.98 -18.76
CA LYS A 359 -2.87 -8.16 -18.00
C LYS A 359 -3.97 -9.05 -17.46
N PHE A 360 -5.22 -8.95 -17.91
CA PHE A 360 -6.26 -9.90 -17.50
C PHE A 360 -5.98 -11.35 -17.88
N GLY A 361 -5.10 -11.56 -18.87
CA GLY A 361 -4.59 -12.89 -19.20
C GLY A 361 -3.71 -13.53 -18.13
N SER A 362 -3.05 -12.74 -17.26
CA SER A 362 -2.05 -13.23 -16.30
C SER A 362 -2.64 -14.03 -15.15
N LEU A 363 -3.97 -13.97 -14.94
CA LEU A 363 -4.65 -14.89 -14.00
C LEU A 363 -4.45 -16.35 -14.39
N ARG A 364 -4.23 -16.65 -15.68
CA ARG A 364 -3.89 -18.00 -16.16
C ARG A 364 -2.48 -18.42 -15.77
N ASP A 365 -1.57 -17.46 -15.59
CA ASP A 365 -0.17 -17.74 -15.24
C ASP A 365 -0.06 -18.18 -13.77
N ILE A 366 -1.05 -17.86 -12.94
CA ILE A 366 -1.16 -18.28 -11.53
C ILE A 366 -2.23 -19.34 -11.30
N TRP A 367 -2.69 -20.02 -12.36
CA TRP A 367 -3.77 -21.00 -12.28
C TRP A 367 -3.51 -22.09 -11.23
N ASP A 368 -2.29 -22.61 -11.16
CA ASP A 368 -1.90 -23.65 -10.20
C ASP A 368 -2.06 -23.21 -8.73
N TYR A 369 -2.07 -21.90 -8.47
CA TYR A 369 -2.34 -21.32 -7.13
C TYR A 369 -3.82 -21.08 -6.87
N ILE A 370 -4.59 -20.72 -7.90
CA ILE A 370 -6.02 -20.41 -7.74
C ILE A 370 -6.86 -21.69 -7.71
N VAL A 371 -6.47 -22.72 -8.46
CA VAL A 371 -7.24 -23.97 -8.59
C VAL A 371 -7.36 -24.74 -7.27
N THR A 372 -6.45 -24.50 -6.33
CA THR A 372 -6.46 -25.11 -4.99
C THR A 372 -7.25 -24.29 -3.97
N VAL A 373 -7.68 -23.07 -4.32
CA VAL A 373 -8.44 -22.17 -3.45
C VAL A 373 -9.92 -22.26 -3.79
N GLU A 374 -10.75 -22.53 -2.78
CA GLU A 374 -12.20 -22.55 -2.95
C GLU A 374 -12.73 -21.14 -3.30
N PRO A 375 -13.50 -20.98 -4.40
CA PRO A 375 -14.01 -19.68 -4.79
C PRO A 375 -15.03 -19.16 -3.77
N ARG A 376 -14.82 -17.94 -3.27
CA ARG A 376 -15.81 -17.23 -2.47
C ARG A 376 -16.61 -16.28 -3.35
N HIS A 377 -17.93 -16.47 -3.35
CA HIS A 377 -18.86 -15.68 -4.15
C HIS A 377 -19.50 -14.52 -3.38
N ASP A 378 -19.39 -14.50 -2.05
CA ASP A 378 -19.88 -13.44 -1.18
C ASP A 378 -18.75 -13.05 -0.20
N PRO A 379 -18.50 -11.74 0.04
CA PRO A 379 -17.57 -11.29 1.08
C PRO A 379 -18.02 -11.61 2.52
N ALA A 380 -19.13 -12.32 2.72
CA ALA A 380 -19.62 -12.76 4.02
C ALA A 380 -18.52 -13.45 4.87
N VAL A 381 -18.12 -12.76 5.93
CA VAL A 381 -17.33 -13.32 7.01
C VAL A 381 -18.29 -13.65 8.14
N PHE A 382 -18.40 -14.93 8.52
CA PHE A 382 -19.09 -15.30 9.74
C PHE A 382 -18.26 -14.75 10.92
N PRO A 383 -18.79 -13.80 11.73
CA PRO A 383 -18.11 -13.47 12.97
C PRO A 383 -18.03 -14.75 13.79
N LEU A 384 -16.81 -15.15 14.18
CA LEU A 384 -16.64 -16.19 15.18
C LEU A 384 -17.30 -15.65 16.45
N VAL A 385 -18.33 -16.36 16.91
CA VAL A 385 -19.08 -15.98 18.10
C VAL A 385 -18.10 -16.00 19.28
N ASP A 386 -17.81 -14.83 19.86
CA ASP A 386 -17.39 -14.81 21.25
C ASP A 386 -18.63 -15.08 22.09
N ASP A 387 -18.58 -16.16 22.87
CA ASP A 387 -19.58 -16.52 23.88
C ASP A 387 -19.69 -15.41 24.94
N ALA A 388 -20.42 -14.34 24.63
CA ALA A 388 -20.81 -13.34 25.61
C ALA A 388 -22.09 -12.58 25.18
N SER A 389 -23.22 -13.06 25.72
CA SER A 389 -24.48 -12.34 25.90
C SER A 389 -25.26 -11.91 24.66
N HIS A 390 -26.10 -12.81 24.15
CA HIS A 390 -27.34 -12.41 23.50
C HIS A 390 -28.32 -11.84 24.54
N ALA A 391 -28.18 -10.56 24.86
CA ALA A 391 -29.31 -9.81 25.40
C ALA A 391 -30.26 -9.49 24.23
N GLU A 392 -31.54 -9.81 24.36
CA GLU A 392 -32.59 -9.27 23.48
C GLU A 392 -32.53 -7.74 23.53
N VAL A 393 -31.98 -7.12 22.49
CA VAL A 393 -32.03 -5.66 22.33
C VAL A 393 -33.37 -5.34 21.68
N LYS A 394 -34.31 -4.86 22.50
CA LYS A 394 -35.52 -4.22 21.99
C LYS A 394 -35.13 -2.99 21.16
N PRO A 395 -35.88 -2.64 20.10
CA PRO A 395 -35.66 -1.38 19.38
C PRO A 395 -35.60 -0.24 20.40
N ALA A 396 -34.57 0.60 20.33
CA ALA A 396 -34.40 1.70 21.26
C ALA A 396 -35.67 2.55 21.28
N ASP A 397 -36.29 2.70 22.45
CA ASP A 397 -37.38 3.65 22.65
C ASP A 397 -36.85 5.05 22.30
N HIS A 398 -37.66 5.88 21.65
CA HIS A 398 -37.31 7.26 21.26
C HIS A 398 -36.73 8.11 22.42
N ALA A 399 -36.98 7.71 23.68
CA ALA A 399 -36.43 8.33 24.88
C ALA A 399 -34.93 8.04 25.14
N GLU A 400 -34.37 6.91 24.67
CA GLU A 400 -32.92 6.64 24.79
C GLU A 400 -32.10 7.45 23.77
N LEU A 401 -32.68 7.77 22.61
CA LEU A 401 -32.10 8.69 21.62
C LEU A 401 -32.07 10.15 22.12
N GLU A 402 -33.01 10.55 22.99
CA GLU A 402 -32.94 11.86 23.65
C GLU A 402 -31.73 11.96 24.59
N GLY A 403 -31.38 10.89 25.30
CA GLY A 403 -30.24 10.85 26.22
C GLY A 403 -28.86 11.01 25.56
N ILE A 404 -28.73 10.62 24.28
CA ILE A 404 -27.47 10.73 23.51
C ILE A 404 -27.11 12.19 23.19
N LEU A 405 -28.08 13.11 23.27
CA LEU A 405 -27.90 14.51 22.87
C LEU A 405 -28.16 15.53 23.99
N ASP A 406 -28.80 15.11 25.09
CA ASP A 406 -29.26 16.03 26.15
C ASP A 406 -28.22 16.31 27.26
N GLN A 407 -27.10 15.58 27.29
CA GLN A 407 -25.99 15.97 28.17
C GLN A 407 -25.19 17.13 27.58
N HIS A 408 -25.68 18.38 27.66
CA HIS A 408 -24.93 19.65 27.79
C HIS A 408 -23.59 19.88 27.02
N GLN A 409 -23.24 19.06 26.04
CA GLN A 409 -21.96 19.03 25.34
C GLN A 409 -22.10 19.30 23.84
N PHE A 410 -23.32 19.22 23.28
CA PHE A 410 -23.63 19.57 21.88
C PHE A 410 -23.27 21.01 21.51
N ALA A 411 -23.19 21.92 22.50
CA ALA A 411 -23.00 23.35 22.28
C ALA A 411 -21.58 23.87 22.56
N ARG A 412 -20.72 23.15 23.30
CA ARG A 412 -19.52 23.79 23.90
C ARG A 412 -18.28 23.92 23.02
N LYS A 413 -18.22 23.28 21.84
CA LYS A 413 -17.06 23.40 20.92
C LYS A 413 -17.42 23.43 19.42
N SER A 414 -18.66 23.78 19.06
CA SER A 414 -19.16 23.78 17.66
C SER A 414 -18.90 25.10 16.89
N SER A 415 -18.19 26.07 17.48
CA SER A 415 -18.01 27.40 16.89
C SER A 415 -17.04 27.47 15.69
N MET A 416 -16.61 26.34 15.12
CA MET A 416 -15.53 26.30 14.12
C MET A 416 -15.97 25.87 12.71
N PHE A 417 -17.13 25.23 12.55
CA PHE A 417 -17.69 24.88 11.22
C PHE A 417 -19.19 25.20 11.16
N PRO A 418 -19.62 26.25 10.43
CA PRO A 418 -21.03 26.50 10.18
C PRO A 418 -21.63 25.37 9.32
N ASN A 419 -22.95 25.18 9.40
CA ASN A 419 -23.72 24.21 8.60
C ASN A 419 -23.46 22.72 8.90
N THR A 420 -23.28 22.33 10.18
CA THR A 420 -23.33 20.92 10.64
C THR A 420 -24.75 20.52 11.04
N ALA A 421 -25.05 19.21 11.16
CA ALA A 421 -26.35 18.77 11.69
C ALA A 421 -26.63 19.33 13.10
N ALA A 422 -25.59 19.34 13.94
CA ALA A 422 -25.63 19.93 15.29
C ALA A 422 -25.93 21.44 15.27
N TYR A 423 -25.33 22.18 14.33
CA TYR A 423 -25.60 23.61 14.14
C TYR A 423 -27.07 23.85 13.81
N TYR A 424 -27.60 23.21 12.75
CA TYR A 424 -29.00 23.40 12.34
C TYR A 424 -29.97 23.09 13.47
N ARG A 425 -29.78 21.95 14.14
CA ARG A 425 -30.60 21.56 15.28
C ARG A 425 -30.58 22.61 16.40
N SER A 426 -29.40 23.15 16.73
CA SER A 426 -29.30 24.20 17.76
C SER A 426 -30.05 25.48 17.39
N GLN A 427 -30.04 25.86 16.10
CA GLN A 427 -30.74 27.03 15.59
C GLN A 427 -32.26 26.80 15.55
N TYR A 428 -32.71 25.59 15.25
CA TYR A 428 -34.13 25.22 15.25
C TYR A 428 -34.72 25.15 16.67
N LEU A 429 -33.97 24.59 17.63
CA LEU A 429 -34.40 24.54 19.03
C LEU A 429 -34.45 25.92 19.69
N SER A 430 -33.56 26.83 19.33
CA SER A 430 -33.58 28.22 19.82
C SER A 430 -34.66 29.06 19.14
N GLY A 431 -35.16 28.65 17.98
CA GLY A 431 -36.09 29.42 17.15
C GLY A 431 -35.41 30.52 16.32
N ASP A 432 -34.08 30.62 16.37
CA ASP A 432 -33.28 31.57 15.58
C ASP A 432 -33.48 31.34 14.09
N LEU A 433 -33.56 30.07 13.68
CA LEU A 433 -33.91 29.64 12.32
C LEU A 433 -35.00 28.58 12.37
N THR A 434 -35.71 28.41 11.27
CA THR A 434 -36.59 27.25 11.02
C THR A 434 -36.08 26.43 9.84
N PRO A 435 -36.43 25.13 9.75
CA PRO A 435 -36.15 24.33 8.57
C PRO A 435 -36.68 24.98 7.27
N LEU A 436 -37.81 25.69 7.33
CA LEU A 436 -38.37 26.41 6.18
C LEU A 436 -37.51 27.61 5.74
N ASP A 437 -36.96 28.38 6.69
CA ASP A 437 -36.02 29.47 6.39
C ASP A 437 -34.79 28.93 5.62
N VAL A 438 -34.28 27.78 6.06
CA VAL A 438 -33.14 27.10 5.43
C VAL A 438 -33.50 26.58 4.04
N ALA A 439 -34.70 26.05 3.84
CA ALA A 439 -35.17 25.62 2.52
C ALA A 439 -35.26 26.77 1.52
N HIS A 440 -35.77 27.93 1.95
CA HIS A 440 -35.80 29.12 1.10
C HIS A 440 -34.42 29.64 0.73
N ALA A 441 -33.41 29.46 1.59
CA ALA A 441 -32.03 29.85 1.31
C ALA A 441 -31.33 28.90 0.32
N ILE A 442 -31.55 27.58 0.43
CA ILE A 442 -30.87 26.57 -0.40
C ILE A 442 -31.47 26.47 -1.80
N LEU A 443 -32.80 26.48 -1.94
CA LEU A 443 -33.48 26.17 -3.21
C LEU A 443 -33.01 27.03 -4.41
N PRO A 444 -32.80 28.36 -4.29
CA PRO A 444 -32.30 29.17 -5.39
C PRO A 444 -30.88 28.78 -5.85
N LEU A 445 -30.07 28.16 -4.99
CA LEU A 445 -28.68 27.81 -5.27
C LEU A 445 -28.55 26.51 -6.05
N ILE A 446 -29.51 25.59 -5.93
CA ILE A 446 -29.40 24.21 -6.43
C ILE A 446 -30.30 23.90 -7.62
N ARG A 447 -31.28 24.77 -7.91
CA ARG A 447 -32.28 24.55 -8.96
C ARG A 447 -31.72 24.81 -10.36
N ARG A 448 -32.05 23.92 -11.29
CA ARG A 448 -31.69 24.05 -12.73
C ARG A 448 -32.72 24.84 -13.53
N ASP A 449 -33.96 24.91 -13.04
CA ASP A 449 -35.10 25.51 -13.71
C ASP A 449 -35.27 27.02 -13.44
N THR A 450 -34.32 27.63 -12.72
CA THR A 450 -34.22 29.08 -12.55
C THR A 450 -33.46 29.72 -13.73
N SER A 451 -33.63 31.02 -13.93
CA SER A 451 -32.89 31.79 -14.95
C SER A 451 -32.19 33.00 -14.31
N PRO A 452 -30.85 33.00 -14.19
CA PRO A 452 -29.93 31.90 -14.51
C PRO A 452 -30.13 30.67 -13.58
N PRO A 453 -29.67 29.47 -13.98
CA PRO A 453 -29.60 28.32 -13.09
C PRO A 453 -28.81 28.64 -11.81
N GLY A 454 -29.18 28.01 -10.70
CA GLY A 454 -28.48 28.18 -9.43
C GLY A 454 -27.00 27.81 -9.54
N GLU A 455 -26.14 28.52 -8.81
CA GLU A 455 -24.68 28.39 -8.90
C GLU A 455 -24.16 26.95 -8.67
N HIS A 456 -24.86 26.18 -7.83
CA HIS A 456 -24.49 24.81 -7.47
C HIS A 456 -25.32 23.75 -8.19
N SER A 457 -26.20 24.13 -9.12
CA SER A 457 -27.19 23.23 -9.74
C SER A 457 -26.58 22.07 -10.54
N VAL A 458 -25.31 22.18 -10.97
CA VAL A 458 -24.60 21.13 -11.71
C VAL A 458 -24.42 19.84 -10.91
N ALA A 459 -24.35 19.94 -9.57
CA ALA A 459 -24.21 18.79 -8.68
C ALA A 459 -25.53 18.02 -8.46
N TRP A 460 -26.66 18.56 -8.91
CA TRP A 460 -28.00 18.03 -8.70
C TRP A 460 -28.59 17.58 -10.03
N ILE A 461 -29.07 16.35 -10.11
CA ILE A 461 -29.79 15.81 -11.27
C ILE A 461 -31.25 16.28 -11.24
N GLU A 462 -31.88 16.21 -10.07
CA GLU A 462 -33.30 16.51 -9.91
C GLU A 462 -33.57 17.17 -8.55
N VAL A 463 -34.35 18.26 -8.56
CA VAL A 463 -34.75 19.04 -7.38
C VAL A 463 -36.23 19.39 -7.53
N HIS A 464 -37.06 18.98 -6.57
CA HIS A 464 -38.49 19.32 -6.53
C HIS A 464 -38.79 20.27 -5.38
N ALA A 465 -38.80 21.58 -5.65
CA ALA A 465 -38.96 22.61 -4.62
C ALA A 465 -40.21 22.42 -3.74
N GLU A 466 -41.33 21.98 -4.33
CA GLU A 466 -42.59 21.71 -3.62
C GLU A 466 -42.43 20.60 -2.56
N LEU A 467 -41.75 19.50 -2.89
CA LEU A 467 -41.50 18.40 -1.96
C LEU A 467 -40.58 18.84 -0.82
N VAL A 468 -39.53 19.61 -1.15
CA VAL A 468 -38.59 20.16 -0.17
C VAL A 468 -39.28 21.10 0.81
N LEU A 469 -40.07 22.06 0.30
CA LEU A 469 -40.79 23.03 1.12
C LEU A 469 -41.82 22.34 2.02
N ARG A 470 -42.56 21.35 1.51
CA ARG A 470 -43.52 20.57 2.31
C ARG A 470 -42.84 19.83 3.47
N ALA A 471 -41.71 19.18 3.21
CA ALA A 471 -40.96 18.47 4.25
C ALA A 471 -40.39 19.45 5.30
N ALA A 472 -39.85 20.59 4.84
CA ALA A 472 -39.33 21.64 5.72
C ALA A 472 -40.43 22.31 6.56
N GLU A 473 -41.61 22.55 5.99
CA GLU A 473 -42.79 23.07 6.70
C GLU A 473 -43.26 22.08 7.78
N ALA A 474 -43.36 20.79 7.44
CA ALA A 474 -43.74 19.75 8.40
C ALA A 474 -42.75 19.67 9.58
N SER A 475 -41.44 19.81 9.31
CA SER A 475 -40.42 19.89 10.36
C SER A 475 -40.54 21.17 11.18
N THR A 476 -40.76 22.32 10.54
CA THR A 476 -40.97 23.61 11.21
C THR A 476 -42.14 23.56 12.19
N ILE A 477 -43.26 22.95 11.78
CA ILE A 477 -44.42 22.72 12.67
C ILE A 477 -44.01 21.86 13.88
N ARG A 478 -43.25 20.77 13.68
CA ARG A 478 -42.78 19.93 14.78
C ARG A 478 -41.89 20.68 15.77
N TYR A 479 -40.98 21.53 15.29
CA TYR A 479 -40.15 22.36 16.17
C TYR A 479 -40.98 23.40 16.94
N ASN A 480 -41.92 24.08 16.28
CA ASN A 480 -42.84 25.03 16.93
C ASN A 480 -43.71 24.38 18.00
N GLU A 481 -44.14 23.14 17.77
CA GLU A 481 -44.93 22.32 18.70
C GLU A 481 -44.06 21.56 19.72
N LYS A 482 -42.73 21.77 19.71
CA LYS A 482 -41.75 21.09 20.60
C LYS A 482 -41.81 19.56 20.54
N ARG A 483 -42.06 19.02 19.35
CA ARG A 483 -42.17 17.57 19.07
C ARG A 483 -41.23 17.11 17.95
N SER A 484 -39.99 17.62 17.98
CA SER A 484 -38.92 17.22 17.07
C SER A 484 -38.73 15.69 17.05
N LEU A 485 -38.52 15.10 15.88
CA LEU A 485 -38.38 13.64 15.70
C LEU A 485 -37.01 13.10 16.11
N GLY A 486 -35.99 13.96 16.21
CA GLY A 486 -34.66 13.56 16.62
C GLY A 486 -33.55 14.49 16.15
N PRO A 487 -32.28 14.04 16.19
CA PRO A 487 -31.11 14.84 15.78
C PRO A 487 -31.13 15.33 14.33
N LEU A 488 -31.77 14.58 13.43
CA LEU A 488 -31.79 14.88 12.00
C LEU A 488 -33.08 15.59 11.56
N ASP A 489 -34.02 15.87 12.46
CA ASP A 489 -35.28 16.54 12.10
C ASP A 489 -34.99 17.94 11.52
N GLY A 490 -35.42 18.17 10.28
CA GLY A 490 -35.23 19.44 9.57
C GLY A 490 -33.83 19.67 9.00
N VAL A 491 -32.89 18.72 9.20
CA VAL A 491 -31.52 18.86 8.70
C VAL A 491 -31.50 18.68 7.18
N PRO A 492 -30.87 19.60 6.42
CA PRO A 492 -30.73 19.45 4.97
C PRO A 492 -29.90 18.22 4.59
N THR A 493 -30.41 17.42 3.67
CA THR A 493 -29.71 16.23 3.16
C THR A 493 -30.02 16.01 1.68
N ALA A 494 -29.27 15.12 1.04
CA ALA A 494 -29.49 14.72 -0.33
C ALA A 494 -28.95 13.31 -0.59
N VAL A 495 -29.46 12.66 -1.64
CA VAL A 495 -29.08 11.27 -1.94
C VAL A 495 -28.57 11.16 -3.36
N LYS A 496 -27.59 10.30 -3.57
CA LYS A 496 -27.12 9.94 -4.92
C LYS A 496 -28.29 9.44 -5.76
N ASP A 497 -28.25 9.70 -7.07
CA ASP A 497 -29.35 9.34 -7.99
C ASP A 497 -29.54 7.81 -8.23
N GLU A 498 -28.80 6.96 -7.53
CA GLU A 498 -29.02 5.50 -7.48
C GLU A 498 -29.95 5.05 -6.32
N TYR A 499 -30.40 5.99 -5.49
CA TYR A 499 -31.37 5.75 -4.42
C TYR A 499 -32.78 6.06 -4.91
N ASP A 500 -33.73 5.18 -4.61
CA ASP A 500 -35.14 5.42 -4.91
C ASP A 500 -35.74 6.34 -3.85
N VAL A 501 -36.35 7.45 -4.29
CA VAL A 501 -37.00 8.46 -3.45
C VAL A 501 -38.37 8.73 -4.06
N LEU A 502 -39.44 8.70 -3.26
CA LEU A 502 -40.79 8.93 -3.78
C LEU A 502 -40.93 10.33 -4.38
N GLY A 503 -41.53 10.40 -5.57
CA GLY A 503 -41.70 11.66 -6.31
C GLY A 503 -40.47 12.13 -7.09
N TYR A 504 -39.39 11.36 -7.08
CA TYR A 504 -38.19 11.62 -7.89
C TYR A 504 -37.94 10.46 -8.86
N ARG A 505 -37.37 10.77 -10.02
CA ARG A 505 -36.82 9.75 -10.92
C ARG A 505 -35.53 9.13 -10.34
N THR A 506 -35.19 7.93 -10.80
CA THR A 506 -33.91 7.27 -10.50
C THR A 506 -33.21 7.01 -11.83
N SER A 507 -32.33 7.92 -12.26
CA SER A 507 -31.71 7.83 -13.59
C SER A 507 -30.36 7.11 -13.62
N GLN A 508 -29.79 6.82 -12.45
CA GLN A 508 -28.42 6.31 -12.29
C GLN A 508 -27.38 7.16 -13.07
N GLY A 509 -27.64 8.47 -13.18
CA GLY A 509 -26.78 9.40 -13.92
C GLY A 509 -26.97 9.38 -15.44
N GLY A 510 -27.89 8.56 -15.97
CA GLY A 510 -28.26 8.50 -17.38
C GLY A 510 -29.45 9.41 -17.74
N ILE A 511 -30.04 9.19 -18.91
CA ILE A 511 -31.22 9.94 -19.39
C ILE A 511 -32.55 9.24 -19.14
N HIS A 512 -32.52 7.94 -18.84
CA HIS A 512 -33.69 7.11 -18.63
C HIS A 512 -34.09 7.09 -17.16
N ASP A 513 -35.38 6.99 -16.89
CA ASP A 513 -35.87 6.76 -15.54
C ASP A 513 -35.98 5.25 -15.30
N TYR A 514 -35.26 4.76 -14.30
CA TYR A 514 -35.26 3.35 -13.90
C TYR A 514 -36.18 3.07 -12.70
N ALA A 515 -36.78 4.10 -12.10
CA ALA A 515 -37.72 3.94 -10.99
C ALA A 515 -38.98 3.14 -11.40
N GLU A 516 -39.36 3.20 -12.69
CA GLU A 516 -40.53 2.51 -13.26
C GLU A 516 -40.21 1.16 -13.94
N PHE A 517 -38.93 0.85 -14.21
CA PHE A 517 -38.51 -0.27 -15.08
C PHE A 517 -38.25 -1.61 -14.38
N LEU A 518 -38.63 -1.78 -13.12
CA LEU A 518 -38.46 -3.05 -12.38
C LEU A 518 -39.56 -4.10 -12.66
N GLU A 519 -40.21 -4.03 -13.82
CA GLU A 519 -40.99 -5.16 -14.35
C GLU A 519 -40.19 -5.92 -15.43
N VAL A 520 -40.51 -7.23 -15.54
CA VAL A 520 -40.14 -8.19 -16.60
C VAL A 520 -38.75 -8.85 -16.57
N GLY A 521 -38.45 -9.58 -15.49
CA GLY A 521 -37.59 -10.77 -15.54
C GLY A 521 -38.07 -11.83 -14.53
N PRO A 522 -38.15 -13.13 -14.87
CA PRO A 522 -38.57 -14.15 -13.92
C PRO A 522 -37.54 -14.23 -12.78
N GLY A 523 -37.87 -13.68 -11.61
CA GLY A 523 -37.01 -13.66 -10.42
C GLY A 523 -36.62 -12.27 -9.88
N ALA A 524 -36.92 -11.18 -10.59
CA ALA A 524 -36.72 -9.83 -10.05
C ALA A 524 -37.81 -9.48 -9.03
N ARG A 525 -37.47 -9.50 -7.74
CA ARG A 525 -38.38 -9.13 -6.63
C ARG A 525 -38.27 -7.63 -6.27
N GLY A 526 -38.34 -6.75 -7.26
CA GLY A 526 -38.46 -5.30 -7.01
C GLY A 526 -39.93 -4.93 -6.88
N HIS A 527 -40.35 -4.33 -5.77
CA HIS A 527 -41.69 -3.74 -5.66
C HIS A 527 -41.64 -2.34 -6.27
N VAL A 528 -42.31 -2.15 -7.41
CA VAL A 528 -42.48 -0.83 -8.05
C VAL A 528 -43.17 0.12 -7.07
N GLY A 529 -42.64 1.34 -6.91
CA GLY A 529 -43.27 2.40 -6.13
C GLY A 529 -42.94 2.45 -4.64
N GLN A 530 -41.82 1.87 -4.20
CA GLN A 530 -41.32 2.01 -2.82
C GLN A 530 -39.94 2.72 -2.79
N PRO A 531 -39.71 3.64 -1.84
CA PRO A 531 -38.40 4.25 -1.66
C PRO A 531 -37.39 3.22 -1.14
N SER A 532 -36.11 3.51 -1.33
CA SER A 532 -35.03 2.72 -0.72
C SER A 532 -35.18 2.71 0.81
N TRP A 533 -34.97 1.55 1.45
CA TRP A 533 -35.20 1.39 2.90
C TRP A 533 -34.47 2.43 3.75
N CYS A 534 -33.19 2.67 3.44
CA CYS A 534 -32.39 3.69 4.11
C CYS A 534 -32.89 5.13 3.86
N VAL A 535 -33.54 5.40 2.72
CA VAL A 535 -34.23 6.67 2.45
C VAL A 535 -35.46 6.80 3.34
N SER A 536 -36.29 5.75 3.45
CA SER A 536 -37.45 5.76 4.36
C SER A 536 -37.04 6.06 5.80
N LYS A 537 -35.96 5.43 6.29
CA LYS A 537 -35.44 5.69 7.64
C LYS A 537 -34.94 7.11 7.82
N LEU A 538 -34.33 7.68 6.79
CA LEU A 538 -33.90 9.08 6.77
C LEU A 538 -35.10 10.05 6.81
N GLU A 539 -36.17 9.76 6.06
CA GLU A 539 -37.42 10.53 6.08
C GLU A 539 -38.18 10.40 7.42
N GLU A 540 -38.23 9.18 8.00
CA GLU A 540 -38.80 8.91 9.33
C GLU A 540 -38.06 9.68 10.44
N ALA A 541 -36.75 9.89 10.30
CA ALA A 541 -35.96 10.71 11.21
C ALA A 541 -36.18 12.23 11.04
N GLY A 542 -37.00 12.63 10.06
CA GLY A 542 -37.39 14.02 9.79
C GLY A 542 -36.40 14.82 8.95
N ALA A 543 -35.37 14.20 8.37
CA ALA A 543 -34.41 14.88 7.51
C ALA A 543 -35.09 15.36 6.21
N VAL A 544 -34.64 16.49 5.67
CA VAL A 544 -35.23 17.10 4.46
C VAL A 544 -34.36 16.80 3.26
N ILE A 545 -34.85 15.94 2.34
CA ILE A 545 -34.13 15.55 1.11
C ILE A 545 -34.34 16.62 0.03
N TYR A 546 -33.27 17.35 -0.31
CA TYR A 546 -33.30 18.47 -1.27
C TYR A 546 -33.31 18.02 -2.74
N GLY A 547 -32.95 16.76 -3.02
CA GLY A 547 -32.93 16.25 -4.37
C GLY A 547 -31.98 15.08 -4.59
N LYS A 548 -31.84 14.71 -5.87
CA LYS A 548 -30.98 13.63 -6.37
C LYS A 548 -29.65 14.19 -6.85
N LEU A 549 -28.54 13.66 -6.34
CA LEU A 549 -27.19 14.14 -6.61
C LEU A 549 -26.54 13.42 -7.79
N SER A 550 -25.70 14.17 -8.51
CA SER A 550 -24.94 13.70 -9.67
C SER A 550 -24.02 12.54 -9.32
N LEU A 551 -23.91 11.61 -10.26
CA LEU A 551 -22.95 10.52 -10.24
C LEU A 551 -22.34 10.28 -11.61
N HIS A 552 -21.21 9.58 -11.63
CA HIS A 552 -20.77 8.92 -12.86
C HIS A 552 -21.81 7.87 -13.27
N GLU A 553 -22.19 7.85 -14.54
CA GLU A 553 -23.26 7.01 -15.07
C GLU A 553 -23.07 5.52 -14.65
N PHE A 554 -24.12 4.93 -14.06
CA PHE A 554 -24.15 3.57 -13.49
C PHE A 554 -23.09 3.27 -12.42
N GLY A 555 -22.40 4.28 -11.89
CA GLY A 555 -21.30 4.08 -10.96
C GLY A 555 -20.03 3.49 -11.58
N MET A 556 -19.88 3.55 -12.90
CA MET A 556 -18.87 2.76 -13.65
C MET A 556 -17.47 3.41 -13.76
N ASP A 557 -17.23 4.53 -13.08
CA ASP A 557 -15.91 5.20 -13.05
C ASP A 557 -15.75 6.01 -11.76
N THR A 558 -14.49 6.33 -11.45
CA THR A 558 -14.04 7.00 -10.23
C THR A 558 -13.79 8.50 -10.42
N ALA A 559 -13.86 9.03 -11.65
CA ALA A 559 -13.65 10.45 -11.90
C ALA A 559 -14.89 11.31 -11.56
N GLY A 560 -16.11 10.76 -11.68
CA GLY A 560 -17.34 11.53 -11.47
C GLY A 560 -17.85 12.31 -12.69
N TYR A 561 -17.25 12.09 -13.86
CA TYR A 561 -17.67 12.68 -15.14
C TYR A 561 -19.09 12.25 -15.54
N ASN A 562 -19.90 13.19 -16.00
CA ASN A 562 -21.25 12.92 -16.51
C ASN A 562 -21.55 13.82 -17.73
N ILE A 563 -21.86 13.20 -18.87
CA ILE A 563 -22.13 13.89 -20.14
C ILE A 563 -23.55 14.43 -20.25
N PHE A 564 -24.51 13.83 -19.55
CA PHE A 564 -25.93 14.15 -19.68
C PHE A 564 -26.32 15.29 -18.77
N HIS A 565 -25.84 15.25 -17.53
CA HIS A 565 -26.22 16.20 -16.49
C HIS A 565 -25.14 17.26 -16.24
N GLY A 566 -23.96 17.12 -16.83
CA GLY A 566 -22.80 17.95 -16.53
C GLY A 566 -22.01 17.44 -15.33
N THR A 567 -20.75 17.86 -15.24
CA THR A 567 -19.81 17.35 -14.22
C THR A 567 -19.52 18.43 -13.18
N PRO A 568 -19.85 18.23 -11.89
CA PRO A 568 -19.40 19.14 -10.84
C PRO A 568 -17.86 19.12 -10.78
N ARG A 569 -17.26 20.31 -10.69
CA ARG A 569 -15.81 20.47 -10.54
C ARG A 569 -15.42 20.48 -9.07
N ASN A 570 -14.18 20.13 -8.76
CA ASN A 570 -13.69 20.12 -7.39
C ASN A 570 -13.86 21.52 -6.75
N PRO A 571 -14.47 21.63 -5.56
CA PRO A 571 -14.68 22.92 -4.89
C PRO A 571 -13.40 23.70 -4.57
N TYR A 572 -12.27 23.02 -4.37
CA TYR A 572 -10.99 23.65 -3.99
C TYR A 572 -10.16 24.11 -5.20
N ASP A 573 -10.23 23.39 -6.32
CA ASP A 573 -9.64 23.81 -7.59
C ASP A 573 -10.50 23.28 -8.76
N PRO A 574 -11.23 24.16 -9.49
CA PRO A 574 -12.16 23.74 -10.53
C PRO A 574 -11.51 23.06 -11.74
N SER A 575 -10.17 23.05 -11.81
CA SER A 575 -9.40 22.29 -12.82
C SER A 575 -9.43 20.78 -12.56
N TYR A 576 -9.89 20.35 -11.38
CA TYR A 576 -9.91 18.96 -10.94
C TYR A 576 -11.33 18.40 -10.84
N TYR A 577 -11.41 17.07 -10.88
CA TYR A 577 -12.64 16.36 -10.59
C TYR A 577 -12.90 16.28 -9.09
N THR A 578 -14.17 16.16 -8.72
CA THR A 578 -14.61 15.89 -7.35
C THR A 578 -14.26 14.47 -6.88
N GLY A 579 -13.88 13.59 -7.80
CA GLY A 579 -13.90 12.15 -7.57
C GLY A 579 -15.32 11.59 -7.70
N GLY A 580 -15.43 10.28 -7.77
CA GLY A 580 -16.67 9.60 -8.07
C GLY A 580 -16.64 8.11 -7.75
N SER A 581 -17.72 7.40 -8.01
CA SER A 581 -18.89 7.86 -8.75
C SER A 581 -19.80 8.84 -8.00
N SER A 582 -19.73 8.97 -6.67
CA SER A 582 -20.59 9.90 -5.89
C SER A 582 -20.12 11.37 -5.94
N SER A 583 -19.99 11.92 -7.14
CA SER A 583 -19.42 13.24 -7.40
C SER A 583 -20.24 14.39 -6.82
N GLY A 584 -21.57 14.36 -7.00
CA GLY A 584 -22.49 15.34 -6.44
C GLY A 584 -22.51 15.31 -4.90
N CYS A 585 -22.37 14.14 -4.29
CA CYS A 585 -22.34 13.96 -2.83
C CYS A 585 -21.13 14.66 -2.19
N GLY A 586 -19.92 14.37 -2.69
CA GLY A 586 -18.71 15.05 -2.21
C GLY A 586 -18.80 16.57 -2.40
N TYR A 587 -19.28 17.02 -3.58
CA TYR A 587 -19.42 18.44 -3.89
C TYR A 587 -20.42 19.17 -2.98
N ALA A 588 -21.63 18.63 -2.82
CA ALA A 588 -22.71 19.28 -2.09
C ALA A 588 -22.39 19.44 -0.59
N VAL A 589 -21.68 18.46 -0.02
CA VAL A 589 -21.19 18.54 1.36
C VAL A 589 -20.03 19.52 1.48
N ALA A 590 -19.05 19.45 0.59
CA ALA A 590 -17.85 20.29 0.64
C ALA A 590 -18.15 21.78 0.44
N THR A 591 -19.14 22.11 -0.38
CA THR A 591 -19.59 23.51 -0.61
C THR A 591 -20.48 24.04 0.52
N GLY A 592 -20.84 23.23 1.51
CA GLY A 592 -21.65 23.65 2.65
C GLY A 592 -23.15 23.77 2.37
N ILE A 593 -23.60 23.37 1.18
CA ILE A 593 -25.01 23.42 0.77
C ILE A 593 -25.86 22.45 1.60
N VAL A 594 -25.34 21.24 1.85
CA VAL A 594 -25.94 20.29 2.79
C VAL A 594 -24.87 19.72 3.73
N PRO A 595 -25.15 19.51 5.03
CA PRO A 595 -24.23 18.84 5.95
C PRO A 595 -24.04 17.35 5.65
N LEU A 596 -25.02 16.74 4.97
CA LEU A 596 -25.21 15.30 4.88
C LEU A 596 -25.55 14.89 3.46
N SER A 597 -24.98 13.78 3.00
CA SER A 597 -25.45 13.10 1.80
C SER A 597 -25.26 11.59 1.84
N MET A 598 -26.06 10.87 1.06
CA MET A 598 -25.95 9.42 0.88
C MET A 598 -25.26 9.09 -0.45
N GLY A 599 -24.19 8.30 -0.40
CA GLY A 599 -23.47 7.79 -1.57
C GLY A 599 -23.44 6.25 -1.62
N ALA A 600 -22.79 5.67 -2.62
CA ALA A 600 -22.47 4.25 -2.63
C ALA A 600 -21.04 4.01 -3.10
N ASP A 601 -20.49 2.86 -2.73
CA ASP A 601 -19.09 2.50 -2.89
C ASP A 601 -18.93 1.01 -3.18
N GLY A 602 -18.60 0.67 -4.44
CA GLY A 602 -18.08 -0.66 -4.81
C GLY A 602 -16.65 -0.63 -5.35
N GLY A 603 -16.08 0.56 -5.50
CA GLY A 603 -14.79 0.82 -6.15
C GLY A 603 -14.06 2.04 -5.58
N GLY A 604 -14.45 2.51 -4.39
CA GLY A 604 -14.01 3.77 -3.80
C GLY A 604 -15.02 4.92 -3.91
N SER A 605 -16.24 4.67 -4.38
CA SER A 605 -17.17 5.75 -4.76
C SER A 605 -17.76 6.58 -3.61
N ILE A 606 -17.52 6.24 -2.34
CA ILE A 606 -17.73 7.13 -1.18
C ILE A 606 -16.40 7.76 -0.77
N ARG A 607 -15.36 6.92 -0.67
CA ARG A 607 -14.05 7.30 -0.13
C ARG A 607 -13.28 8.28 -1.02
N LEU A 608 -13.35 8.13 -2.34
CA LEU A 608 -12.68 9.00 -3.31
C LEU A 608 -13.27 10.42 -3.30
N PRO A 609 -14.59 10.63 -3.45
CA PRO A 609 -15.14 11.97 -3.34
C PRO A 609 -14.97 12.57 -1.94
N ALA A 610 -14.99 11.75 -0.88
CA ALA A 610 -14.67 12.21 0.48
C ALA A 610 -13.24 12.77 0.56
N SER A 611 -12.27 12.05 0.02
CA SER A 611 -10.87 12.50 -0.02
C SER A 611 -10.69 13.75 -0.87
N PHE A 612 -11.17 13.73 -2.13
CA PHE A 612 -10.90 14.82 -3.08
C PHE A 612 -11.68 16.09 -2.76
N CYS A 613 -12.81 15.98 -2.07
CA CYS A 613 -13.62 17.14 -1.66
C CYS A 613 -13.41 17.53 -0.19
N SER A 614 -12.44 16.93 0.52
CA SER A 614 -12.15 17.27 1.93
C SER A 614 -13.37 17.11 2.86
N VAL A 615 -14.11 16.02 2.74
CA VAL A 615 -15.26 15.69 3.60
C VAL A 615 -15.11 14.30 4.21
N PHE A 616 -15.93 13.98 5.19
CA PHE A 616 -15.90 12.68 5.88
C PHE A 616 -16.78 11.68 5.13
N GLY A 617 -16.31 10.44 4.97
CA GLY A 617 -17.06 9.40 4.29
C GLY A 617 -16.86 8.04 4.94
N LEU A 618 -17.95 7.30 5.16
CA LEU A 618 -17.91 5.93 5.67
C LEU A 618 -18.39 4.98 4.59
N LYS A 619 -17.56 3.99 4.28
CA LYS A 619 -17.93 2.78 3.56
C LYS A 619 -18.26 1.70 4.59
N PRO A 620 -19.53 1.35 4.82
CA PRO A 620 -19.89 0.33 5.80
C PRO A 620 -19.44 -1.09 5.40
N THR A 621 -19.61 -2.02 6.34
CA THR A 621 -19.53 -3.46 6.08
C THR A 621 -20.54 -3.84 5.00
N HIS A 622 -20.15 -4.77 4.12
CA HIS A 622 -21.03 -5.25 3.05
C HIS A 622 -22.34 -5.79 3.62
N GLY A 623 -23.47 -5.28 3.12
CA GLY A 623 -24.82 -5.62 3.58
C GLY A 623 -25.32 -4.88 4.84
N ARG A 624 -24.48 -4.05 5.50
CA ARG A 624 -24.90 -3.30 6.69
C ARG A 624 -25.98 -2.25 6.40
N VAL A 625 -25.85 -1.51 5.32
CA VAL A 625 -26.86 -0.53 4.86
C VAL A 625 -27.60 -1.13 3.67
N SER A 626 -28.92 -1.18 3.79
CA SER A 626 -29.76 -1.95 2.87
C SER A 626 -29.88 -1.35 1.46
N PHE A 627 -29.83 -2.23 0.45
CA PHE A 627 -30.22 -1.92 -0.92
C PHE A 627 -31.72 -2.10 -1.19
N TYR A 628 -32.46 -2.76 -0.29
CA TYR A 628 -33.89 -3.03 -0.44
C TYR A 628 -34.70 -1.74 -0.71
N PRO A 629 -35.72 -1.76 -1.58
CA PRO A 629 -36.15 -2.86 -2.46
C PRO A 629 -35.37 -2.96 -3.78
N GLY A 630 -34.45 -2.02 -4.03
CA GLY A 630 -33.62 -1.96 -5.22
C GLY A 630 -32.57 -3.08 -5.29
N GLN A 631 -32.00 -3.26 -6.48
CA GLN A 631 -30.92 -4.23 -6.68
C GLN A 631 -29.55 -3.60 -6.43
N ASN A 632 -28.64 -4.39 -5.86
CA ASN A 632 -27.23 -4.06 -5.83
C ASN A 632 -26.58 -4.46 -7.16
N HIS A 633 -26.28 -3.48 -8.02
CA HIS A 633 -25.64 -3.69 -9.34
C HIS A 633 -24.26 -4.35 -9.25
N SER A 634 -23.59 -4.27 -8.09
CA SER A 634 -22.35 -4.98 -7.80
C SER A 634 -22.51 -5.72 -6.47
N GLY A 635 -23.35 -6.76 -6.49
CA GLY A 635 -23.86 -7.48 -5.30
C GLY A 635 -22.83 -8.10 -4.36
N THR A 636 -21.55 -8.10 -4.73
CA THR A 636 -20.45 -8.67 -3.93
C THR A 636 -19.44 -7.62 -3.44
N ALA A 637 -19.60 -6.34 -3.81
CA ALA A 637 -18.64 -5.30 -3.50
C ALA A 637 -19.28 -3.96 -3.12
N ALA A 638 -20.39 -3.58 -3.76
CA ALA A 638 -20.99 -2.28 -3.55
C ALA A 638 -21.77 -2.20 -2.24
N VAL A 639 -21.57 -1.09 -1.53
CA VAL A 639 -22.28 -0.73 -0.30
C VAL A 639 -22.89 0.66 -0.41
N ARG A 640 -23.97 0.91 0.33
CA ARG A 640 -24.52 2.27 0.56
C ARG A 640 -23.91 2.84 1.83
N GLY A 641 -23.72 4.15 1.90
CA GLY A 641 -23.12 4.76 3.09
C GLY A 641 -23.12 6.29 3.10
N PRO A 642 -22.81 6.88 4.27
CA PRO A 642 -22.91 8.32 4.49
C PRO A 642 -21.65 9.08 4.07
N ILE A 643 -21.85 10.34 3.66
CA ILE A 643 -20.84 11.39 3.51
C ILE A 643 -21.31 12.61 4.29
N ALA A 644 -20.45 13.23 5.09
CA ALA A 644 -20.82 14.34 5.96
C ALA A 644 -19.71 15.39 6.13
N SER A 645 -20.11 16.59 6.57
CA SER A 645 -19.21 17.72 6.85
C SER A 645 -18.34 17.53 8.09
N ASP A 646 -18.78 16.69 9.01
CA ASP A 646 -18.12 16.40 10.29
C ASP A 646 -18.47 14.98 10.76
N MET A 647 -17.70 14.46 11.71
CA MET A 647 -17.84 13.10 12.20
C MET A 647 -19.14 12.85 12.97
N ARG A 648 -19.66 13.83 13.71
CA ARG A 648 -20.90 13.65 14.47
C ARG A 648 -22.11 13.57 13.55
N SER A 649 -22.14 14.40 12.51
CA SER A 649 -23.10 14.33 11.43
C SER A 649 -23.00 12.99 10.68
N LEU A 650 -21.78 12.48 10.43
CA LEU A 650 -21.56 11.17 9.83
C LEU A 650 -22.13 10.03 10.68
N ILE A 651 -21.87 10.04 11.99
CA ILE A 651 -22.35 9.04 12.96
C ILE A 651 -23.89 9.06 13.00
N ALA A 652 -24.50 10.24 13.15
CA ALA A 652 -25.97 10.37 13.21
C ALA A 652 -26.63 9.85 11.92
N LEU A 653 -26.05 10.15 10.75
CA LEU A 653 -26.57 9.64 9.48
C LEU A 653 -26.39 8.12 9.35
N TYR A 654 -25.26 7.58 9.79
CA TYR A 654 -25.00 6.14 9.78
C TYR A 654 -26.00 5.38 10.67
N GLU A 655 -26.25 5.83 11.89
CA GLU A 655 -27.17 5.18 12.82
C GLU A 655 -28.60 5.09 12.25
N VAL A 656 -29.09 6.20 11.70
CA VAL A 656 -30.44 6.25 11.10
C VAL A 656 -30.54 5.34 9.86
N THR A 657 -29.51 5.31 9.02
CA THR A 657 -29.58 4.62 7.72
C THR A 657 -29.13 3.16 7.76
N SER A 658 -28.43 2.74 8.81
CA SER A 658 -27.99 1.35 9.04
C SER A 658 -29.01 0.49 9.78
N VAL A 659 -30.21 1.02 10.05
CA VAL A 659 -31.34 0.21 10.56
C VAL A 659 -31.63 -0.92 9.57
N PRO A 660 -31.52 -2.20 10.00
CA PRO A 660 -31.69 -3.34 9.11
C PRO A 660 -33.12 -3.39 8.55
N ASP A 661 -33.24 -3.74 7.27
CA ASP A 661 -34.53 -4.03 6.67
C ASP A 661 -35.04 -5.42 7.10
N PRO A 662 -36.34 -5.74 6.91
CA PRO A 662 -36.91 -7.01 7.33
C PRO A 662 -36.28 -8.27 6.70
N GLN A 663 -35.50 -8.13 5.63
CA GLN A 663 -34.79 -9.21 4.95
C GLN A 663 -33.29 -9.23 5.28
N SER A 664 -32.80 -8.27 6.08
CA SER A 664 -31.40 -8.19 6.46
C SER A 664 -31.02 -9.27 7.47
N PHE A 665 -29.85 -9.88 7.27
CA PHE A 665 -29.25 -10.82 8.22
C PHE A 665 -28.44 -10.10 9.32
N PHE A 666 -28.27 -8.78 9.21
CA PHE A 666 -27.53 -8.01 10.20
C PHE A 666 -28.43 -7.63 11.38
N PRO A 667 -27.93 -7.76 12.63
CA PRO A 667 -28.62 -7.17 13.76
C PRO A 667 -28.60 -5.64 13.66
N PRO A 668 -29.53 -4.95 14.35
CA PRO A 668 -29.45 -3.50 14.52
C PRO A 668 -28.06 -3.08 15.00
N ALA A 669 -27.52 -2.00 14.41
CA ALA A 669 -26.28 -1.42 14.91
C ALA A 669 -26.48 -0.96 16.36
N LYS A 670 -25.49 -1.18 17.22
CA LYS A 670 -25.49 -0.61 18.57
C LYS A 670 -25.39 0.92 18.43
N PRO A 671 -26.16 1.70 19.19
CA PRO A 671 -25.96 3.14 19.27
C PRO A 671 -24.51 3.45 19.65
N PHE A 672 -23.95 4.48 19.01
CA PHE A 672 -22.59 4.91 19.24
C PHE A 672 -22.49 5.58 20.61
N ASP A 673 -21.69 5.00 21.49
CA ASP A 673 -21.46 5.55 22.81
C ASP A 673 -20.30 6.56 22.79
N PHE A 674 -20.65 7.84 22.84
CA PHE A 674 -19.70 8.95 22.92
C PHE A 674 -18.96 9.04 24.26
N SER A 675 -19.45 8.35 25.30
CA SER A 675 -18.92 8.42 26.68
C SER A 675 -17.92 7.31 27.01
N SER A 676 -18.01 6.15 26.36
CA SER A 676 -17.03 5.10 26.54
C SER A 676 -15.71 5.45 25.88
N GLU A 677 -14.62 5.23 26.60
CA GLU A 677 -13.31 5.01 26.00
C GLU A 677 -13.29 3.57 25.46
N GLY A 678 -13.94 3.32 24.32
CA GLY A 678 -14.18 1.97 23.80
C GLY A 678 -12.92 1.10 23.71
N GLU A 679 -13.12 -0.21 23.61
CA GLU A 679 -12.07 -1.23 23.55
C GLU A 679 -10.98 -0.87 22.50
N ARG A 680 -9.87 -0.29 22.98
CA ARG A 680 -8.83 0.32 22.13
C ARG A 680 -7.90 -0.70 21.49
N THR A 681 -8.17 -2.00 21.70
CA THR A 681 -7.37 -3.18 21.33
C THR A 681 -7.67 -3.70 19.92
N LYS A 682 -8.70 -3.21 19.23
CA LYS A 682 -8.98 -3.66 17.84
C LYS A 682 -7.99 -3.07 16.84
N THR A 683 -7.42 -3.96 16.03
CA THR A 683 -6.43 -3.63 15.00
C THR A 683 -7.10 -2.89 13.84
N MET A 684 -6.73 -1.62 13.64
CA MET A 684 -7.03 -0.92 12.39
C MET A 684 -5.88 -1.19 11.43
N LYS A 685 -6.20 -1.61 10.20
CA LYS A 685 -5.20 -1.80 9.15
C LYS A 685 -5.32 -0.66 8.16
N THR A 686 -4.28 0.16 8.04
CA THR A 686 -4.22 1.17 6.98
C THR A 686 -3.61 0.56 5.73
N MET A 687 -4.38 -0.21 4.96
CA MET A 687 -3.80 -1.01 3.87
C MET A 687 -3.28 -0.17 2.68
N GLU A 688 -2.11 -0.56 2.16
CA GLU A 688 -1.60 -0.28 0.79
C GLU A 688 -2.58 -0.71 -0.33
N TYR A 689 -3.62 -1.48 0.00
CA TYR A 689 -4.60 -2.03 -0.92
C TYR A 689 -6.02 -1.54 -0.60
N VAL A 690 -6.29 -0.24 -0.76
CA VAL A 690 -7.65 0.38 -0.65
C VAL A 690 -8.72 -0.39 -1.44
N TRP A 691 -8.30 -1.10 -2.49
CA TRP A 691 -9.12 -1.99 -3.31
C TRP A 691 -9.59 -3.27 -2.60
N LEU A 692 -8.81 -3.80 -1.64
CA LEU A 692 -9.14 -5.01 -0.92
C LEU A 692 -10.41 -4.86 -0.06
N ALA A 693 -10.68 -3.65 0.43
CA ALA A 693 -11.92 -3.35 1.16
C ALA A 693 -13.19 -3.57 0.31
N ASN A 694 -13.09 -3.43 -1.02
CA ASN A 694 -14.18 -3.73 -1.95
C ASN A 694 -14.39 -5.24 -2.10
N TYR A 695 -13.30 -5.99 -2.22
CA TYR A 695 -13.34 -7.44 -2.44
C TYR A 695 -13.64 -8.23 -1.16
N CYS A 696 -13.25 -7.72 0.00
CA CYS A 696 -13.44 -8.38 1.30
C CYS A 696 -14.67 -7.86 2.05
N GLY A 697 -15.38 -6.85 1.52
CA GLY A 697 -16.57 -6.28 2.14
C GLY A 697 -16.33 -5.61 3.51
N VAL A 698 -15.09 -5.42 3.93
CA VAL A 698 -14.73 -4.81 5.22
C VAL A 698 -14.99 -3.30 5.23
N PRO A 699 -15.36 -2.68 6.36
CA PRO A 699 -15.68 -1.26 6.42
C PRO A 699 -14.41 -0.38 6.32
N SER A 700 -14.58 0.84 5.84
CA SER A 700 -13.51 1.83 5.72
C SER A 700 -14.04 3.24 5.95
N ILE A 701 -13.24 4.11 6.56
CA ILE A 701 -13.55 5.53 6.75
C ILE A 701 -12.51 6.40 6.04
N THR A 702 -12.94 7.52 5.48
CA THR A 702 -12.08 8.57 4.93
C THR A 702 -12.34 9.85 5.68
N VAL A 703 -11.26 10.48 6.13
CA VAL A 703 -11.27 11.75 6.86
C VAL A 703 -10.37 12.75 6.15
N PRO A 704 -10.68 14.06 6.17
CA PRO A 704 -9.77 15.08 5.66
C PRO A 704 -8.45 15.10 6.45
N ALA A 705 -7.33 15.20 5.75
CA ALA A 705 -5.99 15.13 6.37
C ALA A 705 -5.06 16.28 5.99
N GLY A 706 -5.40 17.08 4.98
CA GLY A 706 -4.62 18.26 4.59
C GLY A 706 -4.84 18.65 3.14
N TYR A 707 -3.92 19.48 2.62
CA TYR A 707 -3.98 19.95 1.24
C TYR A 707 -2.59 19.93 0.62
N ALA A 708 -2.50 19.46 -0.63
CA ALA A 708 -1.25 19.36 -1.38
C ALA A 708 -1.23 20.31 -2.58
N MET A 709 -0.05 20.84 -2.90
CA MET A 709 0.17 21.69 -4.07
C MET A 709 0.09 20.86 -5.35
N ALA A 710 -0.80 21.22 -6.27
CA ALA A 710 -0.91 20.59 -7.58
C ALA A 710 0.44 20.52 -8.32
N GLU A 711 0.71 19.39 -9.00
CA GLU A 711 1.96 19.19 -9.75
C GLU A 711 2.18 20.30 -10.80
N GLY A 712 3.42 20.80 -10.86
CA GLY A 712 3.82 21.83 -11.83
C GLY A 712 3.47 23.27 -11.44
N LYS A 713 2.87 23.52 -10.28
CA LYS A 713 2.65 24.88 -9.74
C LYS A 713 3.65 25.18 -8.61
N THR A 714 4.47 26.22 -8.76
CA THR A 714 5.26 26.82 -7.67
C THR A 714 4.45 27.98 -7.08
N GLY A 715 4.26 28.04 -5.76
CA GLY A 715 3.39 29.07 -5.21
C GLY A 715 3.36 29.22 -3.69
N SER A 716 2.98 30.42 -3.24
CA SER A 716 2.81 30.85 -1.84
C SER A 716 1.50 30.31 -1.22
N ALA A 717 1.27 30.59 0.07
CA ALA A 717 0.12 30.15 0.86
C ALA A 717 -1.29 30.42 0.27
N THR A 718 -1.41 31.23 -0.78
CA THR A 718 -2.67 31.54 -1.49
C THR A 718 -2.87 30.74 -2.78
N SER A 719 -2.00 29.77 -3.07
CA SER A 719 -2.07 28.96 -4.29
C SER A 719 -3.13 27.86 -4.19
N PRO A 720 -3.80 27.48 -5.29
CA PRO A 720 -4.80 26.42 -5.26
C PRO A 720 -4.14 25.09 -4.89
N THR A 721 -4.59 24.51 -3.78
CA THR A 721 -4.14 23.19 -3.29
C THR A 721 -5.32 22.22 -3.30
N VAL A 722 -5.04 20.97 -3.64
CA VAL A 722 -6.01 19.90 -3.73
C VAL A 722 -6.11 19.21 -2.37
N PRO A 723 -7.31 18.88 -1.87
CA PRO A 723 -7.46 18.12 -0.64
C PRO A 723 -6.77 16.76 -0.68
N VAL A 724 -6.30 16.34 0.49
CA VAL A 724 -5.78 15.01 0.77
C VAL A 724 -6.60 14.43 1.91
N GLY A 725 -7.03 13.17 1.76
CA GLY A 725 -7.74 12.43 2.78
C GLY A 725 -6.89 11.31 3.36
N LEU A 726 -7.05 11.04 4.65
CA LEU A 726 -6.54 9.88 5.34
C LEU A 726 -7.64 8.80 5.38
N MET A 727 -7.27 7.56 5.11
CA MET A 727 -8.21 6.45 5.08
C MET A 727 -7.85 5.40 6.13
N GLY A 728 -8.83 4.96 6.92
CA GLY A 728 -8.72 3.81 7.82
C GLY A 728 -9.60 2.66 7.31
N THR A 729 -9.13 1.42 7.43
CA THR A 729 -9.93 0.21 7.14
C THR A 729 -9.97 -0.67 8.38
N GLY A 730 -11.18 -1.14 8.69
CA GLY A 730 -11.45 -1.97 9.86
C GLY A 730 -11.66 -3.43 9.47
N GLU A 731 -11.82 -4.28 10.48
CA GLU A 731 -12.33 -5.64 10.29
C GLU A 731 -13.85 -5.61 10.03
N TRP A 732 -14.41 -6.73 9.57
CA TRP A 732 -15.85 -6.86 9.35
C TRP A 732 -16.64 -6.49 10.62
N CYS A 733 -17.72 -5.71 10.48
CA CYS A 733 -18.55 -5.23 11.60
C CYS A 733 -17.83 -4.35 12.64
N SER A 734 -16.69 -3.74 12.30
CA SER A 734 -15.92 -2.86 13.21
C SER A 734 -16.14 -1.36 12.96
N GLU A 735 -17.29 -0.96 12.39
CA GLU A 735 -17.60 0.44 12.08
C GLU A 735 -17.44 1.36 13.29
N GLU A 736 -17.80 0.91 14.50
CA GLU A 736 -17.62 1.68 15.73
C GLU A 736 -16.15 2.10 15.95
N ALA A 737 -15.20 1.20 15.73
CA ALA A 737 -13.78 1.49 15.86
C ALA A 737 -13.30 2.53 14.83
N LEU A 738 -13.82 2.45 13.60
CA LEU A 738 -13.53 3.42 12.53
C LEU A 738 -14.14 4.79 12.81
N LEU A 739 -15.37 4.83 13.35
CA LEU A 739 -16.02 6.08 13.75
C LEU A 739 -15.27 6.76 14.90
N ARG A 740 -14.76 5.99 15.87
CA ARG A 740 -13.87 6.50 16.93
C ARG A 740 -12.57 7.06 16.37
N PHE A 741 -11.91 6.34 15.47
CA PHE A 741 -10.73 6.85 14.77
C PHE A 741 -11.02 8.14 14.00
N GLY A 742 -12.19 8.23 13.35
CA GLY A 742 -12.60 9.44 12.66
C GLY A 742 -12.73 10.64 13.61
N LEU A 743 -13.32 10.45 14.80
CA LEU A 743 -13.41 11.48 15.83
C LEU A 743 -12.02 11.94 16.29
N ASP A 744 -11.11 11.00 16.56
CA ASP A 744 -9.73 11.32 16.95
C ASP A 744 -9.01 12.11 15.83
N ALA A 745 -9.20 11.70 14.57
CA ALA A 745 -8.60 12.36 13.42
C ALA A 745 -9.19 13.76 13.16
N GLU A 746 -10.50 13.94 13.33
CA GLU A 746 -11.16 15.25 13.26
C GLU A 746 -10.64 16.19 14.36
N ASP A 747 -10.50 15.70 15.59
CA ASP A 747 -10.01 16.50 16.71
C ASP A 747 -8.54 16.92 16.52
N VAL A 748 -7.71 16.06 15.94
CA VAL A 748 -6.31 16.37 15.61
C VAL A 748 -6.21 17.28 14.39
N GLY A 749 -7.01 17.05 13.36
CA GLY A 749 -6.98 17.76 12.09
C GLY A 749 -7.78 19.06 12.05
N ARG A 750 -8.48 19.43 13.12
CA ARG A 750 -9.41 20.57 13.11
C ARG A 750 -8.78 21.88 12.64
N ASP A 751 -7.54 22.14 13.06
CA ASP A 751 -6.84 23.40 12.79
C ASP A 751 -6.30 23.51 11.35
N ILE A 752 -6.28 22.40 10.60
CA ILE A 752 -5.78 22.36 9.22
C ILE A 752 -6.92 22.41 8.19
N LEU A 753 -8.17 22.16 8.58
CA LEU A 753 -9.33 22.19 7.67
C LEU A 753 -9.67 23.62 7.27
N ARG A 754 -10.03 23.81 6.01
CA ARG A 754 -10.48 25.10 5.47
C ARG A 754 -11.62 24.91 4.49
N HIS A 755 -12.47 25.92 4.38
CA HIS A 755 -13.56 25.91 3.41
C HIS A 755 -13.05 26.15 1.98
N PRO A 756 -13.69 25.55 0.94
CA PRO A 756 -13.38 25.89 -0.44
C PRO A 756 -13.82 27.33 -0.78
N PRO A 757 -13.25 27.96 -1.83
CA PRO A 757 -13.58 29.33 -2.23
C PRO A 757 -15.07 29.58 -2.53
N ASN A 758 -15.78 28.56 -3.01
CA ASN A 758 -17.21 28.60 -3.31
C ASN A 758 -18.07 27.99 -2.19
N TRP A 759 -17.57 28.00 -0.94
CA TRP A 759 -18.34 27.54 0.22
C TRP A 759 -19.42 28.53 0.61
N VAL A 760 -20.58 28.02 1.02
CA VAL A 760 -21.78 28.79 1.32
C VAL A 760 -22.15 28.67 2.80
N ASP A 761 -22.27 29.82 3.49
CA ASP A 761 -22.85 29.90 4.84
C ASP A 761 -24.38 29.95 4.74
N VAL A 762 -25.01 28.79 4.57
CA VAL A 762 -26.47 28.67 4.48
C VAL A 762 -27.16 29.21 5.72
N GLY A 763 -26.61 28.98 6.93
CA GLY A 763 -27.17 29.51 8.16
C GLY A 763 -27.26 31.04 8.15
N ARG A 764 -26.20 31.71 7.71
CA ARG A 764 -26.19 33.18 7.54
C ARG A 764 -27.14 33.64 6.44
N LEU A 765 -27.15 32.96 5.29
CA LEU A 765 -28.08 33.30 4.19
C LEU A 765 -29.54 33.18 4.63
N ALA A 766 -29.89 32.12 5.38
CA ALA A 766 -31.24 31.92 5.90
C ALA A 766 -31.64 33.03 6.88
N LYS A 767 -30.72 33.50 7.75
CA LYS A 767 -30.98 34.64 8.64
C LYS A 767 -31.23 35.93 7.86
N GLN A 768 -30.43 36.19 6.82
CA GLN A 768 -30.59 37.37 5.97
C GLN A 768 -31.92 37.34 5.19
N GLU A 769 -32.31 36.19 4.66
CA GLU A 769 -33.60 36.03 3.99
C GLU A 769 -34.79 36.15 4.96
N LYS A 770 -34.66 35.64 6.18
CA LYS A 770 -35.66 35.81 7.24
C LYS A 770 -35.83 37.28 7.64
N GLU A 771 -34.74 38.03 7.78
CA GLU A 771 -34.78 39.47 8.04
C GLU A 771 -35.41 40.24 6.87
N ARG A 772 -35.06 39.87 5.63
CA ARG A 772 -35.62 40.46 4.42
C ARG A 772 -37.12 40.21 4.31
N THR A 773 -37.57 38.98 4.50
CA THR A 773 -39.01 38.61 4.41
C THR A 773 -39.82 39.10 5.60
N GLY A 774 -39.24 39.13 6.80
CA GLY A 774 -39.82 39.75 8.00
C GLY A 774 -39.98 41.27 7.89
N SER A 775 -39.22 41.94 7.02
CA SER A 775 -39.40 43.36 6.67
C SER A 775 -40.41 43.62 5.55
N VAL A 776 -40.85 42.57 4.84
CA VAL A 776 -41.73 42.65 3.65
C VAL A 776 -43.20 42.29 3.98
N THR A 777 -43.51 41.91 5.21
CA THR A 777 -44.91 41.76 5.69
C THR A 777 -45.64 43.10 5.89
N GLU A 778 -45.07 44.22 5.42
CA GLU A 778 -45.80 45.41 4.99
C GLU A 778 -45.70 45.58 3.46
N GLY A 779 -46.47 44.78 2.71
CA GLY A 779 -46.82 45.17 1.33
C GLY A 779 -46.77 44.08 0.26
N SER A 780 -47.98 43.64 -0.11
CA SER A 780 -48.39 43.15 -1.44
C SER A 780 -47.88 41.79 -1.92
N GLY A 781 -48.83 40.88 -2.14
CA GLY A 781 -48.63 39.62 -2.85
C GLY A 781 -48.71 39.74 -4.37
N MET A 782 -48.12 38.77 -5.06
CA MET A 782 -48.33 38.41 -6.46
C MET A 782 -47.89 36.94 -6.60
N ALA A 783 -48.80 36.00 -6.87
CA ALA A 783 -49.41 35.67 -8.16
C ALA A 783 -48.41 35.03 -9.15
N SER A 784 -48.66 33.74 -9.38
CA SER A 784 -47.95 32.76 -10.20
C SER A 784 -48.17 32.98 -11.70
N ASP A 785 -47.10 32.87 -12.50
CA ASP A 785 -47.20 32.60 -13.94
C ASP A 785 -46.09 31.63 -14.39
N VAL A 786 -46.49 30.48 -14.94
CA VAL A 786 -45.60 29.44 -15.50
C VAL A 786 -45.92 29.29 -16.99
N PRO A 787 -44.96 29.45 -17.91
CA PRO A 787 -45.15 29.08 -19.30
C PRO A 787 -44.68 27.63 -19.57
N ARG A 788 -45.59 26.79 -20.09
CA ARG A 788 -45.28 25.52 -20.75
C ARG A 788 -44.53 25.77 -22.05
N ALA A 789 -43.43 25.07 -22.28
CA ALA A 789 -42.80 24.93 -23.59
C ALA A 789 -42.74 23.45 -24.01
N SER A 790 -43.37 23.15 -25.14
CA SER A 790 -43.35 21.89 -25.86
C SER A 790 -42.45 21.99 -27.09
N GLY A 791 -41.71 20.92 -27.38
CA GLY A 791 -40.94 20.75 -28.62
C GLY A 791 -39.71 19.87 -28.35
N GLY A 792 -39.36 18.86 -29.14
CA GLY A 792 -39.93 18.35 -30.37
C GLY A 792 -39.26 17.01 -30.68
N SER A 793 -40.01 16.14 -31.33
CA SER A 793 -39.57 14.86 -31.85
C SER A 793 -38.59 15.04 -33.02
N LYS A 794 -37.49 14.26 -33.00
CA LYS A 794 -36.77 13.66 -34.15
C LYS A 794 -35.43 13.09 -33.69
N ILE A 795 -35.41 11.82 -33.30
CA ILE A 795 -34.31 10.85 -33.41
C ILE A 795 -34.99 9.50 -33.15
N LEU A 796 -35.52 8.86 -34.20
CA LEU A 796 -36.18 7.55 -34.09
C LEU A 796 -35.52 6.48 -34.99
N ALA A 797 -34.33 6.75 -35.52
CA ALA A 797 -33.55 5.77 -36.28
C ALA A 797 -32.20 5.44 -35.62
N PHE A 798 -31.84 6.11 -34.51
CA PHE A 798 -30.57 5.91 -33.79
C PHE A 798 -30.74 5.08 -32.49
N LEU A 799 -31.98 4.92 -32.02
CA LEU A 799 -32.33 4.23 -30.77
C LEU A 799 -32.34 2.69 -30.90
N ASP A 800 -32.62 2.16 -32.08
CA ASP A 800 -32.81 0.71 -32.29
C ASP A 800 -31.49 -0.11 -32.24
N ILE A 801 -30.34 0.57 -32.36
CA ILE A 801 -29.00 -0.05 -32.27
C ILE A 801 -28.51 -0.08 -30.81
N ILE A 802 -28.94 0.85 -29.95
CA ILE A 802 -28.56 0.89 -28.53
C ILE A 802 -29.39 -0.13 -27.72
N VAL A 803 -30.65 -0.35 -28.10
CA VAL A 803 -31.57 -1.30 -27.43
C VAL A 803 -31.11 -2.75 -27.52
N LYS A 804 -30.31 -3.13 -28.54
CA LYS A 804 -29.74 -4.48 -28.65
C LYS A 804 -28.48 -4.73 -27.80
N LEU A 805 -27.83 -3.68 -27.29
CA LEU A 805 -26.60 -3.78 -26.47
C LEU A 805 -26.88 -3.92 -24.96
N ALA A 806 -28.06 -3.52 -24.49
CA ALA A 806 -28.43 -3.59 -23.07
C ALA A 806 -28.84 -5.01 -22.59
N ALA A 807 -29.04 -5.96 -23.50
CA ALA A 807 -29.56 -7.31 -23.17
C ALA A 807 -28.50 -8.35 -22.79
N THR A 808 -27.22 -7.96 -22.60
CA THR A 808 -26.14 -8.91 -22.25
C THR A 808 -25.16 -8.35 -21.19
N GLY A 809 -25.68 -7.48 -20.32
CA GLY A 809 -24.93 -6.57 -19.45
C GLY A 809 -24.28 -7.12 -18.17
N ALA A 810 -24.19 -8.44 -17.96
CA ALA A 810 -23.56 -8.99 -16.75
C ALA A 810 -22.01 -9.15 -16.86
N LEU A 811 -21.47 -9.27 -18.08
CA LEU A 811 -20.01 -9.43 -18.28
C LEU A 811 -19.28 -8.12 -18.61
N ILE A 812 -19.97 -7.12 -19.17
CA ILE A 812 -19.35 -5.87 -19.64
C ILE A 812 -19.06 -4.92 -18.47
N GLY A 813 -19.93 -4.84 -17.45
CA GLY A 813 -19.69 -4.00 -16.27
C GLY A 813 -18.47 -4.44 -15.47
N ILE A 814 -18.29 -5.76 -15.29
CA ILE A 814 -17.09 -6.34 -14.67
C ILE A 814 -15.86 -6.11 -15.58
N LEU A 815 -16.00 -6.17 -16.91
CA LEU A 815 -14.91 -5.87 -17.83
C LEU A 815 -14.48 -4.39 -17.81
N VAL A 816 -15.41 -3.43 -17.70
CA VAL A 816 -15.10 -1.99 -17.72
C VAL A 816 -14.50 -1.54 -16.39
N MET A 817 -14.97 -2.08 -15.26
CA MET A 817 -14.38 -1.84 -13.94
C MET A 817 -12.96 -2.43 -13.82
N LEU A 818 -12.71 -3.55 -14.50
CA LEU A 818 -11.42 -4.22 -14.53
C LEU A 818 -10.46 -3.60 -15.58
N LEU A 819 -10.93 -3.20 -16.77
CA LEU A 819 -10.10 -2.63 -17.85
C LEU A 819 -9.46 -1.26 -17.54
N LYS A 820 -9.75 -0.63 -16.40
CA LYS A 820 -9.24 0.69 -16.02
C LYS A 820 -8.33 0.73 -14.78
N ILE A 821 -7.71 -0.38 -14.39
CA ILE A 821 -6.74 -0.37 -13.28
C ILE A 821 -5.35 0.19 -13.66
N ASN A 822 -5.07 0.45 -14.94
CA ASN A 822 -3.89 1.24 -15.36
C ASN A 822 -4.30 2.45 -16.25
N ASP A 823 -4.10 3.65 -15.70
CA ASP A 823 -3.69 4.89 -16.40
C ASP A 823 -4.61 5.64 -17.38
N THR A 824 -5.93 5.42 -17.35
CA THR A 824 -6.84 6.18 -18.24
C THR A 824 -7.88 7.00 -17.48
N LEU A 825 -7.55 8.28 -17.16
CA LEU A 825 -8.38 9.50 -17.29
C LEU A 825 -8.10 10.59 -16.22
N VAL A 826 -7.16 11.52 -16.47
CA VAL A 826 -7.28 12.89 -15.92
C VAL A 826 -7.05 13.89 -17.03
N LYS A 827 -8.12 14.57 -17.46
CA LYS A 827 -8.11 16.02 -17.67
C LYS A 827 -9.50 16.58 -17.87
N VAL A 828 -9.74 17.72 -17.25
CA VAL A 828 -10.72 18.70 -17.69
C VAL A 828 -10.07 19.44 -18.86
N VAL A 829 -10.68 19.42 -20.04
CA VAL A 829 -10.31 20.36 -21.12
C VAL A 829 -11.54 21.19 -21.43
N ASP A 830 -11.47 22.45 -21.03
CA ASP A 830 -12.07 23.55 -21.77
C ASP A 830 -10.89 24.44 -22.18
N GLY A 831 -10.46 24.37 -23.44
CA GLY A 831 -9.33 25.14 -23.98
C GLY A 831 -7.90 24.56 -23.79
N ASP A 832 -6.98 25.07 -24.63
CA ASP A 832 -5.69 24.51 -25.05
C ASP A 832 -4.53 24.39 -24.02
N ASN A 833 -4.78 24.24 -22.70
CA ASN A 833 -3.68 24.13 -21.72
C ASN A 833 -3.72 22.89 -20.81
N VAL A 834 -2.54 22.29 -20.60
CA VAL A 834 -2.32 20.91 -20.14
C VAL A 834 -1.35 20.93 -18.94
N ILE A 835 -1.80 20.55 -17.72
CA ILE A 835 -0.93 20.37 -16.52
C ILE A 835 -0.99 18.92 -15.99
N ASN A 836 0.16 18.34 -15.59
CA ASN A 836 0.30 16.94 -15.14
C ASN A 836 -0.24 16.71 -13.70
N VAL A 837 -0.41 15.45 -13.30
CA VAL A 837 -0.78 15.05 -11.93
C VAL A 837 0.28 14.10 -11.38
N GLY A 838 0.96 14.53 -10.31
CA GLY A 838 2.09 13.87 -9.68
C GLY A 838 2.60 14.71 -8.51
N LEU A 839 2.19 14.36 -7.29
CA LEU A 839 2.66 15.05 -6.09
C LEU A 839 4.01 14.45 -5.68
N ARG A 840 5.09 15.25 -5.66
CA ARG A 840 6.35 14.89 -4.99
C ARG A 840 6.36 15.50 -3.59
N TYR A 841 6.51 14.66 -2.57
CA TYR A 841 6.76 15.12 -1.20
C TYR A 841 8.28 15.25 -0.99
N SER A 842 8.74 16.40 -0.50
CA SER A 842 10.13 16.62 -0.07
C SER A 842 10.11 16.96 1.42
N GLY A 843 10.43 15.99 2.28
CA GLY A 843 10.47 16.22 3.73
C GLY A 843 11.20 15.10 4.46
N SER A 844 12.29 15.47 5.13
CA SER A 844 13.09 14.64 6.02
C SER A 844 12.42 14.54 7.41
N SER A 845 11.91 13.37 7.77
CA SER A 845 11.42 13.06 9.12
C SER A 845 11.92 11.67 9.57
N PRO A 846 12.25 11.44 10.85
CA PRO A 846 13.01 10.26 11.30
C PRO A 846 12.18 9.00 11.58
N LEU A 847 10.93 8.93 11.11
CA LEU A 847 10.09 7.73 11.15
C LEU A 847 9.87 7.24 9.71
N PRO A 848 9.94 5.92 9.41
CA PRO A 848 9.73 5.42 8.07
C PRO A 848 8.23 5.53 7.70
N ILE A 849 7.84 6.69 7.20
CA ILE A 849 6.51 6.94 6.61
C ILE A 849 6.61 6.63 5.12
N SER A 850 6.08 5.49 4.67
CA SER A 850 5.93 5.19 3.24
C SER A 850 4.57 5.70 2.75
N ALA A 851 4.58 6.83 2.03
CA ALA A 851 3.43 7.25 1.23
C ALA A 851 3.47 6.50 -0.10
N VAL A 852 2.59 5.52 -0.29
CA VAL A 852 2.51 4.75 -1.54
C VAL A 852 1.55 5.44 -2.51
N LEU A 853 2.11 6.15 -3.49
CA LEU A 853 1.40 6.66 -4.66
C LEU A 853 1.39 5.59 -5.75
N GLU A 854 0.57 4.54 -5.60
CA GLU A 854 0.30 3.65 -6.73
C GLU A 854 -0.91 4.17 -7.53
N ASN A 855 -0.63 4.57 -8.77
CA ASN A 855 -1.58 4.89 -9.84
C ASN A 855 -2.39 6.19 -9.74
N GLY A 856 -1.78 7.36 -9.46
CA GLY A 856 -2.30 8.70 -9.83
C GLY A 856 -3.72 9.14 -9.39
N PHE A 857 -4.46 8.28 -8.70
CA PHE A 857 -5.89 8.40 -8.37
C PHE A 857 -6.24 7.82 -6.99
N SER A 858 -5.27 7.22 -6.30
CA SER A 858 -5.46 6.81 -4.90
C SER A 858 -5.27 8.02 -3.99
N PRO A 859 -6.15 8.27 -3.00
CA PRO A 859 -5.83 9.10 -1.85
C PRO A 859 -4.49 8.66 -1.26
N ILE A 860 -3.74 9.57 -0.63
CA ILE A 860 -2.54 9.20 0.11
C ILE A 860 -2.98 8.32 1.29
N GLY A 861 -2.90 7.00 1.12
CA GLY A 861 -3.02 6.04 2.21
C GLY A 861 -1.69 6.01 2.96
N ILE A 862 -1.66 6.58 4.17
CA ILE A 862 -0.49 6.51 5.04
C ILE A 862 -0.56 5.18 5.79
N ASN A 863 0.18 4.18 5.33
CA ASN A 863 0.23 2.86 5.98
C ASN A 863 0.98 2.98 7.32
N ILE A 864 0.29 2.74 8.44
CA ILE A 864 0.89 2.72 9.78
C ILE A 864 0.41 1.44 10.46
N GLU A 865 1.21 0.38 10.33
CA GLU A 865 1.05 -0.82 11.17
C GLU A 865 1.54 -0.50 12.58
N SER A 866 0.62 -0.41 13.53
CA SER A 866 1.00 -0.27 14.94
C SER A 866 0.17 -1.24 15.78
N ASN A 867 0.80 -2.34 16.19
CA ASN A 867 0.38 -3.10 17.38
C ASN A 867 0.71 -2.24 18.61
N LEU A 868 -0.06 -1.19 18.85
CA LEU A 868 0.10 -0.37 20.05
C LEU A 868 -0.90 -0.85 21.08
N GLY A 869 -0.39 -1.69 21.98
CA GLY A 869 -1.01 -1.97 23.26
C GLY A 869 -1.32 -0.69 24.03
N GLU A 870 -2.18 -0.84 25.03
CA GLU A 870 -2.72 0.20 25.90
C GLU A 870 -1.66 1.22 26.36
N GLY A 871 -1.59 2.37 25.71
CA GLY A 871 -0.67 3.43 26.10
C GLY A 871 -1.06 4.82 25.56
N PRO A 872 -0.65 5.92 26.23
CA PRO A 872 -1.04 7.31 25.92
C PRO A 872 -0.50 7.86 24.57
N GLY A 873 0.07 7.02 23.71
CA GLY A 873 0.72 7.41 22.45
C GLY A 873 -0.23 7.60 21.25
N ARG A 874 -1.53 7.28 21.37
CA ARG A 874 -2.46 7.31 20.22
C ARG A 874 -2.68 8.71 19.59
N PRO A 875 -2.96 9.76 20.39
CA PRO A 875 -3.13 11.13 19.86
C PRO A 875 -1.83 11.71 19.27
N VAL A 876 -0.67 11.23 19.73
CA VAL A 876 0.64 11.69 19.28
C VAL A 876 0.96 11.16 17.88
N TRP A 877 0.64 9.89 17.58
CA TRP A 877 0.89 9.36 16.23
C TRP A 877 -0.13 9.86 15.19
N ILE A 878 -1.41 10.03 15.56
CA ILE A 878 -2.40 10.62 14.63
C ILE A 878 -1.93 12.03 14.28
N ARG A 879 -1.46 12.79 15.27
CA ARG A 879 -0.82 14.09 15.05
C ARG A 879 0.42 13.99 14.15
N ASN A 880 1.28 13.00 14.31
CA ASN A 880 2.46 12.81 13.45
C ASN A 880 2.15 12.30 12.03
N ALA A 881 0.98 11.68 11.81
CA ALA A 881 0.53 11.23 10.48
C ALA A 881 -0.21 12.34 9.72
N VAL A 882 -0.90 13.23 10.46
CA VAL A 882 -1.57 14.42 9.93
C VAL A 882 -0.56 15.55 9.65
N GLN A 883 0.45 15.73 10.51
CA GLN A 883 1.60 16.63 10.28
C GLN A 883 2.51 16.08 9.19
#